data_AF-A0A5B8XWI5-F1
#
_entry.id   AF-A0A5B8XWI5-F1
#
_cell.length_a   1.000
_cell.length_b   1.000
_cell.length_c   1.000
_cell.angle_alpha   90.00
_cell.angle_beta   90.00
_cell.angle_gamma   90.00
#
_symmetry.space_group_name_H-M   'P 1'
#
loop_
_entity.id
_entity.type
_entity.pdbx_description
1 polymer ?
#
loop_
_entity_poly.entity_id
_entity_poly.type
_entity_poly.pdbx_seq_one_letter_code
_entity_poly.pdbx_strand_id
1 'polypeptide(L)'
;MNFLANINVLWGHILIDELARAGVREVVVSPGSRSTPLTLAANAHPDIRAINVIDERSAGFLALGLAMATERPVVLICTSGSAVSNYHPAISEARQSRVGLIVLSADRPEWLREAGAPQAMRQDQLFGPHTVWFHELAQPEADRLKLRYVRSTADKAVAMSERGPVHLNVSFRKPLEATEVPRDAPDGVRDLELGTPEVAGRADRQPWVRVLGSAQSDSAPVLRALANAERPLVTVGADWKARRWRPFVAWLKQLGYAVWAEAQSGVVGNVARLDASVQPDLVVHLGRAPIDWPAQRWMNSLECELIFVGPDDSHGLENPEHLASTWLRLRGLRPRRKDLEIIQNFQPQEEFSKNPKPKALESNKDTKEIPQFPHPNEQQRKIWISNETNHLTQTEGVPTFFDGAIHSALHALDPSTAIFVSSSMPFRDFENFGPKGRDVFVNRGLNGIDGVLSSAFGVAAARVPDGSRPGVVAVVGDVAFSHDASALLTARRAGISAIVVVINNGGGRIFEFLPVKGQAGFQEHFNTEPSIDLQALALAYGAGYARVTAQKPLENELQKRQDQPGIHLIEAVVDWESSIATRRSILEARAGLSSVRVATPVHAGSVRVAPWAITALHGFSGTRADWRVIEPYLGPIEALNLPGHEGKSGVETWDQAIEDLAQELRSQDRPVLIGYSMGGRLALGLASTYPELISGLVTIGARAGLPESERGARAQEDEARATAVERDLHGFMREWARLPLLNLRPAHPARAPGRVAHSGEGLASALRALGPARQPLYDVKLKVPALFVAGELDKVYCEAAREMAETLGAKAAVVANAGHAAHLDEPEATAAIISEFLEQL
;
A
#
# COMPACT_ATOMS: atom_id res chain seq x y z
N MET A 1 -49.15 1.24 -9.42
CA MET A 1 -48.89 0.75 -10.79
C MET A 1 -49.76 -0.48 -11.02
N ASN A 2 -50.39 -0.64 -12.19
CA ASN A 2 -51.14 -1.85 -12.51
C ASN A 2 -50.17 -2.96 -12.93
N PHE A 3 -49.69 -3.75 -11.96
CA PHE A 3 -48.72 -4.82 -12.24
C PHE A 3 -49.33 -6.02 -12.98
N LEU A 4 -50.64 -6.05 -13.20
CA LEU A 4 -51.32 -7.06 -14.00
C LEU A 4 -51.51 -6.67 -15.46
N ALA A 5 -50.98 -5.51 -15.89
CA ALA A 5 -51.15 -5.02 -17.27
C ALA A 5 -50.71 -6.06 -18.32
N ASN A 6 -49.57 -6.72 -18.07
CA ASN A 6 -49.09 -7.86 -18.84
C ASN A 6 -48.10 -8.68 -18.01
N ILE A 7 -47.72 -9.84 -18.54
CA ILE A 7 -46.87 -10.80 -17.81
C ILE A 7 -45.46 -10.29 -17.49
N ASN A 8 -44.88 -9.43 -18.34
CA ASN A 8 -43.54 -8.89 -18.10
C ASN A 8 -43.52 -7.96 -16.90
N VAL A 9 -44.52 -7.08 -16.78
CA VAL A 9 -44.67 -6.17 -15.63
C VAL A 9 -44.93 -6.94 -14.35
N LEU A 10 -45.74 -8.01 -14.40
CA LEU A 10 -45.98 -8.88 -13.25
C LEU A 10 -44.69 -9.57 -12.78
N TRP A 11 -43.90 -10.12 -13.70
CA TRP A 11 -42.62 -10.75 -13.38
C TRP A 11 -41.61 -9.76 -12.81
N GLY A 12 -41.51 -8.56 -13.40
CA GLY A 12 -40.68 -7.49 -12.86
C GLY A 12 -41.07 -7.11 -11.44
N HIS A 13 -42.38 -6.99 -11.17
CA HIS A 13 -42.91 -6.73 -9.83
C HIS A 13 -42.53 -7.82 -8.84
N ILE A 14 -42.80 -9.09 -9.17
CA ILE A 14 -42.53 -10.24 -8.28
C ILE A 14 -41.04 -10.35 -7.96
N LEU A 15 -40.17 -10.18 -8.96
CA LEU A 15 -38.72 -10.25 -8.76
C LEU A 15 -38.23 -9.15 -7.81
N ILE A 16 -38.65 -7.90 -8.02
CA ILE A 16 -38.25 -6.78 -7.15
C ILE A 16 -38.86 -6.90 -5.75
N ASP A 17 -40.13 -7.29 -5.64
CA ASP A 17 -40.81 -7.53 -4.35
C ASP A 17 -40.09 -8.60 -3.53
N GLU A 18 -39.69 -9.72 -4.15
CA GLU A 18 -38.96 -10.76 -3.45
C GLU A 18 -37.54 -10.33 -3.06
N LEU A 19 -36.81 -9.62 -3.94
CA LEU A 19 -35.52 -9.04 -3.58
C LEU A 19 -35.63 -8.10 -2.36
N ALA A 20 -36.69 -7.30 -2.30
CA ALA A 20 -36.95 -6.41 -1.17
C ALA A 20 -37.24 -7.19 0.13
N ARG A 21 -38.04 -8.27 0.05
CA ARG A 21 -38.29 -9.19 1.18
C ARG A 21 -37.02 -9.88 1.67
N ALA A 22 -36.13 -10.22 0.75
CA ALA A 22 -34.82 -10.81 1.02
C ALA A 22 -33.80 -9.81 1.60
N GLY A 23 -34.12 -8.51 1.66
CA GLY A 23 -33.32 -7.51 2.37
C GLY A 23 -32.66 -6.45 1.50
N VAL A 24 -32.85 -6.49 0.17
CA VAL A 24 -32.41 -5.42 -0.73
C VAL A 24 -33.19 -4.13 -0.43
N ARG A 25 -32.49 -3.00 -0.40
CA ARG A 25 -33.10 -1.67 -0.21
C ARG A 25 -32.72 -0.69 -1.32
N GLU A 26 -31.57 -0.85 -1.93
CA GLU A 26 -31.07 0.03 -2.98
C GLU A 26 -31.02 -0.68 -4.33
N VAL A 27 -31.52 0.01 -5.36
CA VAL A 27 -31.46 -0.44 -6.75
C VAL A 27 -30.87 0.70 -7.58
N VAL A 28 -29.74 0.45 -8.23
CA VAL A 28 -29.12 1.38 -9.17
C VAL A 28 -29.61 1.04 -10.57
N VAL A 29 -30.20 2.01 -11.25
CA VAL A 29 -30.86 1.84 -12.53
C VAL A 29 -30.15 2.65 -13.59
N SER A 30 -29.71 1.97 -14.65
CA SER A 30 -29.23 2.58 -15.88
C SER A 30 -30.33 2.55 -16.96
N PRO A 31 -30.55 3.66 -17.68
CA PRO A 31 -31.74 3.85 -18.51
C PRO A 31 -31.77 2.93 -19.73
N GLY A 32 -32.95 2.42 -20.08
CA GLY A 32 -33.18 1.79 -21.38
C GLY A 32 -34.52 1.09 -21.51
N SER A 33 -34.94 0.83 -22.76
CA SER A 33 -36.28 0.30 -23.04
C SER A 33 -36.45 -1.16 -22.62
N ARG A 34 -35.44 -2.03 -22.84
CA ARG A 34 -35.57 -3.48 -22.53
C ARG A 34 -35.78 -3.74 -21.05
N SER A 35 -35.21 -2.91 -20.18
CA SER A 35 -35.31 -2.99 -18.72
C SER A 35 -36.55 -2.32 -18.14
N THR A 36 -37.50 -1.88 -18.97
CA THR A 36 -38.74 -1.20 -18.53
C THR A 36 -39.48 -1.97 -17.43
N PRO A 37 -39.76 -3.29 -17.54
CA PRO A 37 -40.50 -4.01 -16.50
C PRO A 37 -39.81 -3.96 -15.12
N LEU A 38 -38.49 -4.11 -15.10
CA LEU A 38 -37.69 -4.08 -13.86
C LEU A 38 -37.58 -2.67 -13.29
N THR A 39 -37.35 -1.68 -14.15
CA THR A 39 -37.21 -0.27 -13.77
C THR A 39 -38.51 0.27 -13.16
N LEU A 40 -39.64 -0.03 -13.80
CA LEU A 40 -40.95 0.35 -13.32
C LEU A 40 -41.28 -0.31 -11.97
N ALA A 41 -40.94 -1.58 -11.81
CA ALA A 41 -41.10 -2.30 -10.55
C ALA A 41 -40.24 -1.71 -9.41
N ALA A 42 -38.95 -1.46 -9.65
CA ALA A 42 -38.04 -0.85 -8.69
C ALA A 42 -38.51 0.53 -8.24
N ASN A 43 -38.94 1.38 -9.18
CA ASN A 43 -39.41 2.73 -8.87
C ASN A 43 -40.74 2.75 -8.09
N ALA A 44 -41.59 1.74 -8.26
CA ALA A 44 -42.90 1.68 -7.62
C ALA A 44 -42.89 0.97 -6.26
N HIS A 45 -41.80 0.30 -5.87
CA HIS A 45 -41.76 -0.51 -4.66
C HIS A 45 -41.44 0.34 -3.42
N PRO A 46 -42.25 0.29 -2.34
CA PRO A 46 -42.13 1.22 -1.20
C PRO A 46 -40.86 1.04 -0.37
N ASP A 47 -40.32 -0.19 -0.30
CA ASP A 47 -39.10 -0.49 0.46
C ASP A 47 -37.80 -0.32 -0.35
N ILE A 48 -37.89 0.12 -1.61
CA ILE A 48 -36.76 0.26 -2.53
C ILE A 48 -36.49 1.72 -2.85
N ARG A 49 -35.23 2.14 -2.68
CA ARG A 49 -34.71 3.39 -3.22
C ARG A 49 -34.07 3.12 -4.59
N ALA A 50 -34.75 3.54 -5.65
CA ALA A 50 -34.21 3.49 -7.01
C ALA A 50 -33.35 4.74 -7.29
N ILE A 51 -32.08 4.53 -7.68
CA ILE A 51 -31.12 5.59 -7.99
C ILE A 51 -30.78 5.52 -9.47
N ASN A 52 -31.11 6.56 -10.23
CA ASN A 52 -30.86 6.61 -11.67
C ASN A 52 -29.44 7.11 -11.96
N VAL A 53 -28.70 6.35 -12.75
CA VAL A 53 -27.33 6.69 -13.17
C VAL A 53 -27.21 6.50 -14.69
N ILE A 54 -26.63 7.47 -15.38
CA ILE A 54 -26.57 7.49 -16.86
C ILE A 54 -25.49 6.55 -17.38
N ASP A 55 -24.29 6.62 -16.78
CA ASP A 55 -23.14 5.82 -17.16
C ASP A 55 -23.15 4.50 -16.38
N GLU A 56 -23.35 3.37 -17.06
CA GLU A 56 -23.39 2.06 -16.44
C GLU A 56 -22.09 1.74 -15.67
N ARG A 57 -20.92 2.18 -16.14
CA ARG A 57 -19.65 1.94 -15.44
C ARG A 57 -19.68 2.62 -14.08
N SER A 58 -20.03 3.90 -14.04
CA SER A 58 -20.19 4.66 -12.78
C SER A 58 -21.31 4.08 -11.91
N ALA A 59 -22.41 3.61 -12.51
CA ALA A 59 -23.51 2.97 -11.79
C ALA A 59 -23.05 1.70 -11.04
N GLY A 60 -22.23 0.86 -11.68
CA GLY A 60 -21.64 -0.33 -11.06
C GLY A 60 -20.83 0.00 -9.81
N PHE A 61 -19.99 1.03 -9.88
CA PHE A 61 -19.17 1.47 -8.75
C PHE A 61 -19.97 2.22 -7.67
N LEU A 62 -21.00 2.99 -8.04
CA LEU A 62 -21.92 3.57 -7.07
C LEU A 62 -22.64 2.47 -6.28
N ALA A 63 -23.07 1.39 -6.93
CA ALA A 63 -23.62 0.22 -6.25
C ALA A 63 -22.60 -0.47 -5.34
N LEU A 64 -21.34 -0.60 -5.78
CA LEU A 64 -20.24 -1.11 -4.96
C LEU A 64 -20.08 -0.30 -3.66
N GLY A 65 -20.05 1.02 -3.76
CA GLY A 65 -19.96 1.93 -2.61
C GLY A 65 -21.13 1.81 -1.63
N LEU A 66 -22.37 1.77 -2.16
CA LEU A 66 -23.57 1.54 -1.37
C LEU A 66 -23.50 0.21 -0.61
N ALA A 67 -23.11 -0.87 -1.29
CA ALA A 67 -23.02 -2.21 -0.71
C ALA A 67 -21.96 -2.29 0.39
N MET A 68 -20.78 -1.68 0.18
CA MET A 68 -19.73 -1.60 1.21
C MET A 68 -20.17 -0.83 2.45
N ALA A 69 -20.90 0.27 2.29
CA ALA A 69 -21.31 1.12 3.40
C ALA A 69 -22.52 0.59 4.19
N THR A 70 -23.46 -0.06 3.49
CA THR A 70 -24.68 -0.63 4.11
C THR A 70 -24.49 -2.06 4.60
N GLU A 71 -23.45 -2.76 4.15
CA GLU A 71 -23.26 -4.21 4.29
C GLU A 71 -24.44 -5.05 3.76
N ARG A 72 -25.17 -4.53 2.77
CA ARG A 72 -26.30 -5.19 2.11
C ARG A 72 -26.05 -5.35 0.62
N PRO A 73 -26.67 -6.36 -0.02
CA PRO A 73 -26.57 -6.48 -1.46
C PRO A 73 -27.32 -5.34 -2.16
N VAL A 74 -26.70 -4.82 -3.22
CA VAL A 74 -27.26 -3.76 -4.07
C VAL A 74 -27.54 -4.31 -5.45
N VAL A 75 -28.71 -3.96 -6.00
CA VAL A 75 -29.13 -4.42 -7.32
C VAL A 75 -28.73 -3.41 -8.39
N LEU A 76 -28.25 -3.90 -9.53
CA LEU A 76 -27.97 -3.15 -10.75
C LEU A 76 -28.97 -3.54 -11.83
N ILE A 77 -29.68 -2.58 -12.41
CA ILE A 77 -30.57 -2.78 -13.56
C ILE A 77 -29.97 -2.07 -14.77
N CYS A 78 -29.90 -2.75 -15.91
CA CYS A 78 -29.57 -2.12 -17.19
C CYS A 78 -30.35 -2.78 -18.34
N THR A 79 -30.38 -2.09 -19.48
CA THR A 79 -30.88 -2.64 -20.74
C THR A 79 -29.93 -3.67 -21.33
N SER A 80 -30.34 -4.32 -22.42
CA SER A 80 -29.51 -5.27 -23.17
C SER A 80 -28.34 -4.58 -23.89
N GLY A 81 -27.34 -5.36 -24.31
CA GLY A 81 -26.21 -4.87 -25.11
C GLY A 81 -25.02 -4.43 -24.27
N SER A 82 -24.25 -3.47 -24.80
CA SER A 82 -23.00 -2.99 -24.16
C SER A 82 -23.19 -2.40 -22.77
N ALA A 83 -24.41 -1.97 -22.42
CA ALA A 83 -24.77 -1.54 -21.07
C ALA A 83 -24.37 -2.58 -20.01
N VAL A 84 -24.61 -3.88 -20.29
CA VAL A 84 -24.23 -4.96 -19.39
C VAL A 84 -22.71 -5.07 -19.27
N SER A 85 -21.99 -4.93 -20.38
CA SER A 85 -20.52 -4.98 -20.42
C SER A 85 -19.87 -3.86 -19.61
N ASN A 86 -20.48 -2.67 -19.55
CA ASN A 86 -19.97 -1.54 -18.78
C ASN A 86 -19.98 -1.78 -17.26
N TYR A 87 -20.78 -2.73 -16.75
CA TYR A 87 -20.69 -3.15 -15.34
C TYR A 87 -19.44 -3.97 -15.02
N HIS A 88 -18.77 -4.55 -16.02
CA HIS A 88 -17.72 -5.54 -15.80
C HIS A 88 -16.59 -5.05 -14.87
N PRO A 89 -16.04 -3.82 -14.99
CA PRO A 89 -15.01 -3.36 -14.05
C PRO A 89 -15.46 -3.39 -12.59
N ALA A 90 -16.69 -2.95 -12.31
CA ALA A 90 -17.26 -2.98 -10.96
C ALA A 90 -17.58 -4.40 -10.48
N ILE A 91 -18.00 -5.30 -11.38
CA ILE A 91 -18.22 -6.72 -11.07
C ILE A 91 -16.90 -7.41 -10.74
N SER A 92 -15.83 -7.15 -11.48
CA SER A 92 -14.50 -7.70 -11.22
C SER A 92 -13.93 -7.20 -9.88
N GLU A 93 -14.11 -5.90 -9.56
CA GLU A 93 -13.77 -5.34 -8.26
C GLU A 93 -14.62 -5.97 -7.14
N ALA A 94 -15.94 -6.06 -7.31
CA ALA A 94 -16.86 -6.65 -6.34
C ALA A 94 -16.55 -8.13 -6.08
N ARG A 95 -16.14 -8.88 -7.10
CA ARG A 95 -15.67 -10.25 -6.96
C ARG A 95 -14.49 -10.33 -6.05
N GLN A 96 -13.45 -9.54 -6.31
CA GLN A 96 -12.20 -9.58 -5.56
C GLN A 96 -12.35 -9.02 -4.14
N SER A 97 -13.24 -8.03 -3.96
CA SER A 97 -13.58 -7.43 -2.67
C SER A 97 -14.72 -8.14 -1.93
N ARG A 98 -15.31 -9.21 -2.51
CA ARG A 98 -16.45 -9.96 -1.97
C ARG A 98 -17.65 -9.08 -1.59
N VAL A 99 -17.92 -8.08 -2.42
CA VAL A 99 -19.06 -7.15 -2.28
C VAL A 99 -20.28 -7.74 -2.99
N GLY A 100 -21.42 -7.75 -2.30
CA GLY A 100 -22.66 -8.30 -2.83
C GLY A 100 -23.32 -7.37 -3.83
N LEU A 101 -23.20 -7.66 -5.12
CA LEU A 101 -23.94 -6.99 -6.19
C LEU A 101 -24.84 -7.99 -6.90
N ILE A 102 -26.03 -7.57 -7.32
CA ILE A 102 -26.94 -8.41 -8.11
C ILE A 102 -27.26 -7.70 -9.41
N VAL A 103 -26.72 -8.19 -10.52
CA VAL A 103 -26.97 -7.65 -11.85
C VAL A 103 -28.25 -8.26 -12.39
N LEU A 104 -29.26 -7.43 -12.65
CA LEU A 104 -30.44 -7.75 -13.44
C LEU A 104 -30.28 -7.13 -14.83
N SER A 105 -29.68 -7.89 -15.76
CA SER A 105 -29.54 -7.42 -17.14
C SER A 105 -30.78 -7.80 -17.93
N ALA A 106 -31.53 -6.80 -18.40
CA ALA A 106 -32.63 -7.08 -19.29
C ALA A 106 -32.09 -7.56 -20.65
N ASP A 107 -32.71 -8.57 -21.24
CA ASP A 107 -32.23 -9.17 -22.49
C ASP A 107 -33.35 -9.39 -23.50
N ARG A 108 -32.95 -9.57 -24.76
CA ARG A 108 -33.83 -10.03 -25.83
C ARG A 108 -34.12 -11.53 -25.66
N PRO A 109 -35.30 -11.99 -26.09
CA PRO A 109 -35.60 -13.42 -26.12
C PRO A 109 -34.59 -14.19 -26.98
N GLU A 110 -34.40 -15.46 -26.65
CA GLU A 110 -33.37 -16.33 -27.23
C GLU A 110 -33.36 -16.35 -28.76
N TRP A 111 -34.54 -16.40 -29.41
CA TRP A 111 -34.66 -16.41 -30.87
C TRP A 111 -34.23 -15.11 -31.58
N LEU A 112 -33.94 -14.04 -30.83
CA LEU A 112 -33.39 -12.79 -31.36
C LEU A 112 -31.88 -12.65 -31.11
N ARG A 113 -31.27 -13.55 -30.34
CA ARG A 113 -29.81 -13.57 -30.16
C ARG A 113 -29.17 -14.05 -31.44
N GLU A 114 -28.06 -13.41 -31.82
CA GLU A 114 -27.30 -13.74 -33.04
C GLU A 114 -28.12 -13.67 -34.35
N ALA A 115 -29.33 -13.10 -34.31
CA ALA A 115 -30.22 -12.95 -35.47
C ALA A 115 -30.10 -11.57 -36.13
N GLY A 116 -29.09 -10.76 -35.77
CA GLY A 116 -28.94 -9.37 -36.21
C GLY A 116 -29.94 -8.39 -35.58
N ALA A 117 -30.65 -8.80 -34.52
CA ALA A 117 -31.59 -7.92 -33.83
C ALA A 117 -30.87 -6.73 -33.17
N PRO A 118 -31.41 -5.49 -33.28
CA PRO A 118 -30.78 -4.31 -32.70
C PRO A 118 -30.60 -4.42 -31.18
N GLN A 119 -29.38 -4.09 -30.74
CA GLN A 119 -28.98 -4.12 -29.32
C GLN A 119 -29.20 -5.50 -28.66
N ALA A 120 -29.05 -6.58 -29.44
CA ALA A 120 -28.98 -7.94 -28.96
C ALA A 120 -27.51 -8.40 -28.99
N MET A 121 -27.07 -9.06 -27.92
CA MET A 121 -25.77 -9.72 -27.86
C MET A 121 -25.89 -10.98 -27.01
N ARG A 122 -24.85 -11.81 -27.02
CA ARG A 122 -24.72 -12.89 -26.07
C ARG A 122 -24.40 -12.34 -24.68
N GLN A 123 -25.38 -12.41 -23.79
CA GLN A 123 -25.24 -12.03 -22.37
C GLN A 123 -25.05 -13.25 -21.45
N ASP A 124 -25.16 -14.45 -22.01
CA ASP A 124 -24.89 -15.71 -21.31
C ASP A 124 -23.47 -15.73 -20.77
N GLN A 125 -23.34 -15.84 -19.44
CA GLN A 125 -22.05 -15.85 -18.74
C GLN A 125 -21.11 -14.71 -19.15
N LEU A 126 -21.64 -13.52 -19.47
CA LEU A 126 -20.84 -12.39 -19.95
C LEU A 126 -19.68 -12.00 -19.02
N PHE A 127 -19.91 -12.12 -17.71
CA PHE A 127 -18.89 -11.85 -16.68
C PHE A 127 -18.05 -13.08 -16.30
N GLY A 128 -18.33 -14.24 -16.89
CA GLY A 128 -17.63 -15.50 -16.65
C GLY A 128 -17.33 -15.77 -15.16
N PRO A 129 -16.05 -16.00 -14.78
CA PRO A 129 -15.66 -16.33 -13.40
C PRO A 129 -15.75 -15.16 -12.42
N HIS A 130 -16.08 -13.95 -12.90
CA HIS A 130 -16.23 -12.78 -12.06
C HIS A 130 -17.57 -12.74 -11.33
N THR A 131 -18.51 -13.64 -11.61
CA THR A 131 -19.73 -13.81 -10.82
C THR A 131 -19.69 -15.08 -9.98
N VAL A 132 -20.28 -15.05 -8.78
CA VAL A 132 -20.43 -16.25 -7.93
C VAL A 132 -21.51 -17.18 -8.47
N TRP A 133 -22.46 -16.62 -9.20
CA TRP A 133 -23.57 -17.34 -9.79
C TRP A 133 -24.14 -16.55 -10.96
N PHE A 134 -24.27 -17.22 -12.10
CA PHE A 134 -25.00 -16.77 -13.27
C PHE A 134 -26.28 -17.60 -13.41
N HIS A 135 -27.38 -16.94 -13.80
CA HIS A 135 -28.63 -17.63 -14.10
C HIS A 135 -29.43 -16.91 -15.18
N GLU A 136 -29.84 -17.65 -16.21
CA GLU A 136 -30.79 -17.20 -17.22
C GLU A 136 -32.21 -17.44 -16.70
N LEU A 137 -33.00 -16.38 -16.55
CA LEU A 137 -34.40 -16.53 -16.17
C LEU A 137 -35.22 -17.07 -17.33
N ALA A 138 -36.18 -17.94 -17.01
CA ALA A 138 -37.18 -18.40 -17.98
C ALA A 138 -37.98 -17.22 -18.58
N GLN A 139 -38.53 -17.41 -19.78
CA GLN A 139 -39.43 -16.42 -20.38
C GLN A 139 -40.65 -16.16 -19.48
N PRO A 140 -41.08 -14.89 -19.35
CA PRO A 140 -42.26 -14.55 -18.58
C PRO A 140 -43.53 -15.24 -19.08
N GLU A 141 -44.16 -16.01 -18.18
CA GLU A 141 -45.40 -16.73 -18.42
C GLU A 141 -46.30 -16.71 -17.18
N ALA A 142 -47.62 -16.68 -17.40
CA ALA A 142 -48.66 -16.66 -16.37
C ALA A 142 -48.88 -18.07 -15.78
N ASP A 143 -47.82 -18.66 -15.22
CA ASP A 143 -47.83 -20.00 -14.64
C ASP A 143 -47.40 -19.97 -13.17
N ARG A 144 -48.18 -20.62 -12.29
CA ARG A 144 -47.96 -20.59 -10.83
C ARG A 144 -46.61 -21.16 -10.42
N LEU A 145 -46.12 -22.20 -11.11
CA LEU A 145 -44.82 -22.79 -10.80
C LEU A 145 -43.69 -21.83 -11.19
N LYS A 146 -43.78 -21.19 -12.37
CA LYS A 146 -42.82 -20.19 -12.81
C LYS A 146 -42.79 -18.96 -11.91
N LEU A 147 -43.94 -18.48 -11.41
CA LEU A 147 -43.97 -17.38 -10.43
C LEU A 147 -43.23 -17.72 -9.12
N ARG A 148 -43.46 -18.92 -8.57
CA ARG A 148 -42.70 -19.41 -7.39
C ARG A 148 -41.21 -19.57 -7.69
N TYR A 149 -40.86 -19.96 -8.91
CA TYR A 149 -39.48 -20.05 -9.38
C TYR A 149 -38.80 -18.69 -9.39
N VAL A 150 -39.47 -17.62 -9.85
CA VAL A 150 -38.92 -16.25 -9.82
C VAL A 150 -38.60 -15.85 -8.38
N ARG A 151 -39.53 -16.06 -7.45
CA ARG A 151 -39.32 -15.78 -6.02
C ARG A 151 -38.13 -16.56 -5.44
N SER A 152 -38.13 -17.88 -5.62
CA SER A 152 -37.04 -18.75 -5.14
C SER A 152 -35.68 -18.39 -5.75
N THR A 153 -35.66 -17.94 -7.01
CA THR A 153 -34.45 -17.49 -7.71
C THR A 153 -33.92 -16.18 -7.13
N ALA A 154 -34.81 -15.24 -6.79
CA ALA A 154 -34.45 -13.98 -6.13
C ALA A 154 -33.82 -14.23 -4.75
N ASP A 155 -34.42 -15.09 -3.93
CA ASP A 155 -33.87 -15.46 -2.61
C ASP A 155 -32.50 -16.10 -2.73
N LYS A 156 -32.33 -17.01 -3.71
CA LYS A 156 -31.04 -17.61 -4.01
C LYS A 156 -30.02 -16.57 -4.46
N ALA A 157 -30.42 -15.59 -5.28
CA ALA A 157 -29.52 -14.52 -5.73
C ALA A 157 -28.99 -13.71 -4.54
N VAL A 158 -29.85 -13.32 -3.61
CA VAL A 158 -29.46 -12.61 -2.39
C VAL A 158 -28.53 -13.46 -1.52
N ALA A 159 -28.88 -14.73 -1.29
CA ALA A 159 -28.03 -15.63 -0.50
C ALA A 159 -26.65 -15.86 -1.13
N MET A 160 -26.59 -16.02 -2.45
CA MET A 160 -25.31 -16.18 -3.16
C MET A 160 -24.50 -14.87 -3.15
N SER A 161 -25.17 -13.71 -3.18
CA SER A 161 -24.50 -12.41 -3.20
C SER A 161 -23.67 -12.09 -1.96
N GLU A 162 -23.88 -12.81 -0.84
CA GLU A 162 -23.00 -12.73 0.34
C GLU A 162 -21.53 -13.01 -0.02
N ARG A 163 -21.29 -13.81 -1.07
CA ARG A 163 -19.95 -14.26 -1.51
C ARG A 163 -19.36 -13.41 -2.64
N GLY A 164 -20.07 -12.39 -3.13
CA GLY A 164 -19.67 -11.58 -4.27
C GLY A 164 -20.81 -11.37 -5.29
N PRO A 165 -20.51 -10.91 -6.52
CA PRO A 165 -21.54 -10.47 -7.47
C PRO A 165 -22.27 -11.64 -8.14
N VAL A 166 -23.59 -11.49 -8.31
CA VAL A 166 -24.50 -12.43 -9.00
C VAL A 166 -25.01 -11.79 -10.28
N HIS A 167 -25.21 -12.58 -11.33
CA HIS A 167 -25.80 -12.13 -12.59
C HIS A 167 -27.06 -12.93 -12.94
N LEU A 168 -28.19 -12.24 -12.91
CA LEU A 168 -29.47 -12.74 -13.40
C LEU A 168 -29.76 -12.08 -14.76
N ASN A 169 -29.75 -12.88 -15.82
CA ASN A 169 -30.13 -12.41 -17.15
C ASN A 169 -31.64 -12.56 -17.32
N VAL A 170 -32.34 -11.46 -17.62
CA VAL A 170 -33.81 -11.40 -17.61
C VAL A 170 -34.33 -11.08 -19.01
N SER A 171 -34.69 -12.12 -19.75
CA SER A 171 -35.17 -12.00 -21.12
C SER A 171 -36.65 -11.59 -21.17
N PHE A 172 -36.95 -10.45 -21.82
CA PHE A 172 -38.33 -9.96 -21.99
C PHE A 172 -38.73 -9.91 -23.47
N ARG A 173 -39.92 -10.39 -23.81
CA ARG A 173 -40.58 -10.12 -25.10
C ARG A 173 -41.47 -8.87 -25.02
N LYS A 174 -41.92 -8.32 -26.15
CA LYS A 174 -42.87 -7.18 -26.13
C LYS A 174 -44.27 -7.67 -25.74
N PRO A 175 -45.14 -6.83 -25.14
CA PRO A 175 -44.92 -5.43 -24.75
C PRO A 175 -44.11 -5.29 -23.45
N LEU A 176 -43.29 -4.24 -23.34
CA LEU A 176 -42.38 -4.03 -22.19
C LEU A 176 -42.97 -3.07 -21.15
N GLU A 177 -43.78 -2.13 -21.64
CA GLU A 177 -44.46 -1.11 -20.88
C GLU A 177 -45.68 -1.71 -20.18
N ALA A 178 -46.28 -0.98 -19.23
CA ALA A 178 -47.53 -1.36 -18.57
C ALA A 178 -48.76 -1.18 -19.47
N THR A 179 -48.69 -1.69 -20.70
CA THR A 179 -49.79 -1.76 -21.65
C THR A 179 -50.66 -2.95 -21.29
N GLU A 180 -51.97 -2.73 -21.19
CA GLU A 180 -52.94 -3.79 -20.93
C GLU A 180 -53.02 -4.76 -22.11
N VAL A 181 -52.85 -6.04 -21.80
CA VAL A 181 -52.97 -7.15 -22.76
C VAL A 181 -54.17 -8.02 -22.37
N PRO A 182 -55.02 -8.45 -23.32
CA PRO A 182 -56.13 -9.35 -23.04
C PRO A 182 -55.67 -10.60 -22.28
N ARG A 183 -56.42 -11.02 -21.26
CA ARG A 183 -56.00 -12.09 -20.33
C ARG A 183 -55.72 -13.42 -21.03
N ASP A 184 -56.41 -13.71 -22.11
CA ASP A 184 -56.31 -14.92 -22.92
C ASP A 184 -55.21 -14.86 -23.99
N ALA A 185 -54.63 -13.68 -24.24
CA ALA A 185 -53.50 -13.53 -25.14
C ALA A 185 -52.20 -14.09 -24.54
N PRO A 186 -51.18 -14.43 -25.35
CA PRO A 186 -49.95 -15.04 -24.87
C PRO A 186 -49.21 -14.25 -23.77
N ASP A 187 -49.29 -12.92 -23.80
CA ASP A 187 -48.66 -12.00 -22.84
C ASP A 187 -49.62 -11.49 -21.76
N GLY A 188 -50.87 -11.98 -21.78
CA GLY A 188 -51.88 -11.68 -20.78
C GLY A 188 -51.65 -12.41 -19.47
N VAL A 189 -52.19 -11.86 -18.38
CA VAL A 189 -52.18 -12.51 -17.07
C VAL A 189 -53.46 -13.34 -16.91
N ARG A 190 -53.40 -14.61 -17.32
CA ARG A 190 -54.52 -15.56 -17.28
C ARG A 190 -54.56 -16.34 -15.96
N ASP A 191 -55.76 -16.65 -15.47
CA ASP A 191 -56.01 -17.66 -14.40
C ASP A 191 -55.16 -17.48 -13.11
N LEU A 192 -54.81 -16.24 -12.77
CA LEU A 192 -54.07 -15.87 -11.56
C LEU A 192 -54.91 -14.95 -10.67
N GLU A 193 -55.03 -15.31 -9.39
CA GLU A 193 -55.70 -14.50 -8.37
C GLU A 193 -54.69 -13.61 -7.64
N LEU A 194 -55.01 -12.32 -7.48
CA LEU A 194 -54.12 -11.33 -6.85
C LEU A 194 -53.68 -11.70 -5.43
N GLY A 195 -54.53 -12.41 -4.68
CA GLY A 195 -54.28 -12.76 -3.29
C GLY A 195 -53.44 -14.03 -3.10
N THR A 196 -53.08 -14.74 -4.17
CA THR A 196 -52.31 -15.98 -4.01
C THR A 196 -50.86 -15.69 -3.63
N PRO A 197 -50.24 -16.53 -2.80
CA PRO A 197 -48.88 -16.29 -2.31
C PRO A 197 -47.82 -16.13 -3.41
N GLU A 198 -47.99 -16.80 -4.55
CA GLU A 198 -47.07 -16.66 -5.69
C GLU A 198 -47.13 -15.27 -6.34
N VAL A 199 -48.27 -14.60 -6.30
CA VAL A 199 -48.45 -13.23 -6.82
C VAL A 199 -48.15 -12.20 -5.74
N ALA A 200 -48.76 -12.30 -4.56
CA ALA A 200 -48.68 -11.30 -3.49
C ALA A 200 -47.45 -11.46 -2.57
N GLY A 201 -46.75 -12.59 -2.66
CA GLY A 201 -45.73 -12.99 -1.70
C GLY A 201 -46.34 -13.56 -0.43
N ARG A 202 -45.49 -13.99 0.50
CA ARG A 202 -45.94 -14.52 1.79
C ARG A 202 -46.62 -13.43 2.64
N ALA A 203 -47.65 -13.82 3.38
CA ALA A 203 -48.41 -12.91 4.25
C ALA A 203 -47.56 -12.35 5.41
N ASP A 204 -46.55 -13.11 5.87
CA ASP A 204 -45.62 -12.72 6.95
C ASP A 204 -44.50 -11.76 6.48
N ARG A 205 -44.53 -11.33 5.21
CA ARG A 205 -43.51 -10.52 4.54
C ARG A 205 -42.09 -11.12 4.57
N GLN A 206 -41.94 -12.39 4.93
CA GLN A 206 -40.66 -13.07 4.88
C GLN A 206 -40.31 -13.48 3.44
N PRO A 207 -39.02 -13.75 3.18
CA PRO A 207 -38.57 -14.37 1.93
C PRO A 207 -39.33 -15.65 1.61
N TRP A 208 -39.58 -15.92 0.33
CA TRP A 208 -40.24 -17.14 -0.14
C TRP A 208 -39.48 -18.39 0.34
N VAL A 209 -38.16 -18.41 0.14
CA VAL A 209 -37.18 -19.35 0.69
C VAL A 209 -36.27 -18.62 1.68
N ARG A 210 -36.31 -19.04 2.96
CA ARG A 210 -35.36 -18.56 3.96
C ARG A 210 -34.07 -19.36 3.88
N VAL A 211 -33.02 -18.75 3.33
CA VAL A 211 -31.67 -19.31 3.36
C VAL A 211 -31.00 -18.88 4.67
N LEU A 212 -30.77 -19.83 5.58
CA LEU A 212 -30.08 -19.58 6.84
C LEU A 212 -28.57 -19.74 6.62
N GLY A 213 -27.79 -18.73 7.05
CA GLY A 213 -26.33 -18.78 7.01
C GLY A 213 -25.72 -19.84 7.95
N SER A 214 -24.43 -20.11 7.80
CA SER A 214 -23.69 -20.99 8.71
C SER A 214 -23.72 -20.47 10.16
N ALA A 215 -23.69 -21.38 11.13
CA ALA A 215 -23.65 -21.05 12.55
C ALA A 215 -22.43 -20.16 12.88
N GLN A 216 -22.57 -19.33 13.91
CA GLN A 216 -21.52 -18.40 14.35
C GLN A 216 -20.18 -19.12 14.57
N SER A 217 -19.11 -18.56 14.00
CA SER A 217 -17.79 -19.18 13.95
C SER A 217 -17.19 -19.39 15.35
N ASP A 218 -16.46 -20.49 15.54
CA ASP A 218 -15.82 -20.82 16.81
C ASP A 218 -14.47 -20.11 16.96
N SER A 219 -14.34 -19.26 17.98
CA SER A 219 -13.13 -18.50 18.29
C SER A 219 -12.07 -19.31 19.03
N ALA A 220 -12.43 -20.50 19.53
CA ALA A 220 -11.57 -21.30 20.41
C ALA A 220 -10.16 -21.58 19.83
N PRO A 221 -9.99 -21.95 18.53
CA PRO A 221 -8.65 -22.20 17.99
C PRO A 221 -7.75 -20.97 18.03
N VAL A 222 -8.29 -19.79 17.71
CA VAL A 222 -7.55 -18.51 17.75
C VAL A 222 -7.14 -18.17 19.17
N LEU A 223 -8.06 -18.31 20.13
CA LEU A 223 -7.79 -17.95 21.53
C LEU A 223 -6.77 -18.87 22.18
N ARG A 224 -6.81 -20.17 21.88
CA ARG A 224 -5.82 -21.14 22.36
C ARG A 224 -4.43 -20.85 21.80
N ALA A 225 -4.32 -20.54 20.52
CA ALA A 225 -3.04 -20.16 19.91
C ALA A 225 -2.49 -18.88 20.58
N LEU A 226 -3.32 -17.84 20.73
CA LEU A 226 -2.93 -16.59 21.40
C LEU A 226 -2.54 -16.78 22.86
N ALA A 227 -3.17 -17.71 23.59
CA ALA A 227 -2.86 -17.98 24.99
C ALA A 227 -1.59 -18.83 25.17
N ASN A 228 -1.24 -19.65 24.18
CA ASN A 228 -0.06 -20.52 24.22
C ASN A 228 1.24 -19.81 23.80
N ALA A 229 1.14 -18.74 23.02
CA ALA A 229 2.29 -17.99 22.53
C ALA A 229 2.90 -17.09 23.61
N GLU A 230 4.23 -16.99 23.63
CA GLU A 230 4.97 -16.11 24.52
C GLU A 230 4.86 -14.64 24.09
N ARG A 231 4.92 -14.38 22.79
CA ARG A 231 4.92 -13.04 22.18
C ARG A 231 3.92 -12.93 21.00
N PRO A 232 2.61 -13.14 21.26
CA PRO A 232 1.59 -13.10 20.22
C PRO A 232 1.37 -11.68 19.68
N LEU A 233 1.23 -11.58 18.36
CA LEU A 233 0.83 -10.36 17.67
C LEU A 233 -0.43 -10.61 16.83
N VAL A 234 -1.43 -9.75 17.00
CA VAL A 234 -2.61 -9.72 16.14
C VAL A 234 -2.40 -8.67 15.06
N THR A 235 -2.60 -9.03 13.79
CA THR A 235 -2.59 -8.08 12.69
C THR A 235 -3.97 -8.02 12.05
N VAL A 236 -4.42 -6.83 11.64
CA VAL A 236 -5.72 -6.64 10.98
C VAL A 236 -5.51 -5.93 9.67
N GLY A 237 -5.77 -6.60 8.55
CA GLY A 237 -5.59 -6.03 7.24
C GLY A 237 -6.75 -5.16 6.76
N ALA A 238 -6.54 -4.51 5.62
CA ALA A 238 -7.48 -3.63 4.95
C ALA A 238 -8.64 -4.43 4.31
N ASP A 239 -9.74 -4.58 5.05
CA ASP A 239 -10.99 -5.18 4.57
C ASP A 239 -12.19 -4.32 5.00
N TRP A 240 -13.11 -4.01 4.08
CA TRP A 240 -14.34 -3.29 4.43
C TRP A 240 -15.24 -4.10 5.37
N LYS A 241 -15.15 -5.44 5.34
CA LYS A 241 -15.79 -6.35 6.30
C LYS A 241 -15.10 -6.35 7.67
N ALA A 242 -13.98 -5.63 7.86
CA ALA A 242 -13.24 -5.64 9.12
C ALA A 242 -14.04 -5.11 10.32
N ARG A 243 -15.12 -4.36 10.07
CA ARG A 243 -16.15 -4.01 11.07
C ARG A 243 -16.64 -5.21 11.87
N ARG A 244 -16.69 -6.39 11.24
CA ARG A 244 -17.10 -7.66 11.88
C ARG A 244 -16.11 -8.14 12.94
N TRP A 245 -14.84 -7.76 12.83
CA TRP A 245 -13.77 -8.13 13.77
C TRP A 245 -13.53 -7.06 14.84
N ARG A 246 -13.94 -5.79 14.61
CA ARG A 246 -13.68 -4.67 15.54
C ARG A 246 -14.02 -4.97 17.00
N PRO A 247 -15.19 -5.55 17.36
CA PRO A 247 -15.49 -5.86 18.76
C PRO A 247 -14.55 -6.90 19.37
N PHE A 248 -14.16 -7.90 18.57
CA PHE A 248 -13.24 -8.95 19.01
C PHE A 248 -11.82 -8.40 19.20
N VAL A 249 -11.32 -7.61 18.25
CA VAL A 249 -9.99 -7.00 18.33
C VAL A 249 -9.91 -5.98 19.48
N ALA A 250 -10.96 -5.18 19.69
CA ALA A 250 -11.03 -4.26 20.82
C ALA A 250 -10.97 -5.01 22.17
N TRP A 251 -11.64 -6.16 22.27
CA TRP A 251 -11.57 -7.03 23.44
C TRP A 251 -10.16 -7.64 23.63
N LEU A 252 -9.51 -8.12 22.56
CA LEU A 252 -8.12 -8.60 22.65
C LEU A 252 -7.16 -7.50 23.12
N LYS A 253 -7.33 -6.26 22.65
CA LYS A 253 -6.56 -5.11 23.15
C LYS A 253 -6.78 -4.85 24.65
N GLN A 254 -8.02 -4.96 25.14
CA GLN A 254 -8.34 -4.82 26.57
C GLN A 254 -7.68 -5.92 27.42
N LEU A 255 -7.51 -7.11 26.86
CA LEU A 255 -6.73 -8.20 27.45
C LEU A 255 -5.19 -8.01 27.31
N GLY A 256 -4.76 -6.87 26.75
CA GLY A 256 -3.36 -6.49 26.64
C GLY A 256 -2.61 -7.09 25.46
N TYR A 257 -3.27 -7.75 24.51
CA TYR A 257 -2.61 -8.27 23.31
C TYR A 257 -2.07 -7.14 22.42
N ALA A 258 -0.93 -7.38 21.78
CA ALA A 258 -0.36 -6.50 20.78
C ALA A 258 -1.17 -6.60 19.47
N VAL A 259 -1.54 -5.45 18.92
CA VAL A 259 -2.40 -5.32 17.75
C VAL A 259 -1.83 -4.26 16.81
N TRP A 260 -1.54 -4.65 15.58
CA TRP A 260 -1.30 -3.75 14.47
C TRP A 260 -2.48 -3.81 13.49
N ALA A 261 -2.83 -2.69 12.86
CA ALA A 261 -3.98 -2.64 11.96
C ALA A 261 -3.79 -1.59 10.83
N GLU A 262 -4.14 -1.98 9.60
CA GLU A 262 -4.25 -1.04 8.48
C GLU A 262 -5.48 -0.14 8.66
N ALA A 263 -5.45 1.08 8.14
CA ALA A 263 -6.46 2.10 8.41
C ALA A 263 -7.85 1.73 7.90
N GLN A 264 -7.97 1.01 6.76
CA GLN A 264 -9.27 0.55 6.26
C GLN A 264 -9.97 -0.42 7.23
N SER A 265 -9.23 -1.12 8.10
CA SER A 265 -9.87 -1.94 9.14
C SER A 265 -10.76 -1.12 10.08
N GLY A 266 -10.46 0.18 10.20
CA GLY A 266 -10.98 1.12 11.19
C GLY A 266 -10.74 0.66 12.63
N VAL A 267 -9.78 -0.23 12.84
CA VAL A 267 -9.21 -0.55 14.15
C VAL A 267 -8.04 0.39 14.39
N VAL A 268 -7.93 0.92 15.62
CA VAL A 268 -6.70 1.56 16.08
C VAL A 268 -5.86 0.48 16.74
N GLY A 269 -4.68 0.19 16.21
CA GLY A 269 -3.70 -0.70 16.85
C GLY A 269 -3.15 -0.12 18.17
N ASN A 270 -2.45 -0.93 18.94
CA ASN A 270 -1.54 -0.48 20.01
C ASN A 270 -0.07 -0.73 19.65
N VAL A 271 0.20 -1.31 18.49
CA VAL A 271 1.51 -1.37 17.83
C VAL A 271 1.48 -0.38 16.66
N ALA A 272 2.34 0.64 16.70
CA ALA A 272 2.33 1.70 15.69
C ALA A 272 2.93 1.26 14.36
N ARG A 273 4.00 0.45 14.40
CA ARG A 273 4.79 0.05 13.23
C ARG A 273 5.22 -1.41 13.31
N LEU A 274 5.39 -2.01 12.15
CA LEU A 274 6.01 -3.32 11.97
C LEU A 274 7.41 -3.13 11.40
N ASP A 275 8.44 -3.47 12.18
CA ASP A 275 9.85 -3.39 11.81
C ASP A 275 10.66 -4.48 12.53
N ALA A 276 11.99 -4.47 12.35
CA ALA A 276 12.88 -5.50 12.90
C ALA A 276 12.85 -5.62 14.43
N SER A 277 12.37 -4.61 15.15
CA SER A 277 12.22 -4.67 16.62
C SER A 277 11.01 -5.49 17.08
N VAL A 278 10.03 -5.72 16.18
CA VAL A 278 8.81 -6.48 16.46
C VAL A 278 9.00 -7.94 16.01
N GLN A 279 9.36 -8.80 16.97
CA GLN A 279 9.74 -10.22 16.75
C GLN A 279 8.75 -11.21 17.43
N PRO A 280 7.56 -11.43 16.86
CA PRO A 280 6.57 -12.40 17.36
C PRO A 280 7.02 -13.85 17.20
N ASP A 281 6.53 -14.70 18.11
CA ASP A 281 6.55 -16.16 17.97
C ASP A 281 5.24 -16.71 17.38
N LEU A 282 4.19 -15.89 17.34
CA LEU A 282 2.92 -16.16 16.69
C LEU A 282 2.32 -14.86 16.11
N VAL A 283 1.87 -14.92 14.86
CA VAL A 283 1.01 -13.88 14.27
C VAL A 283 -0.37 -14.46 13.96
N VAL A 284 -1.41 -13.81 14.48
CA VAL A 284 -2.80 -14.05 14.07
C VAL A 284 -3.24 -12.90 13.17
N HIS A 285 -3.40 -13.18 11.88
CA HIS A 285 -3.80 -12.20 10.88
C HIS A 285 -5.30 -12.27 10.59
N LEU A 286 -6.03 -11.18 10.83
CA LEU A 286 -7.47 -11.07 10.57
C LEU A 286 -7.72 -10.27 9.28
N GLY A 287 -8.54 -10.82 8.39
CA GLY A 287 -8.89 -10.15 7.13
C GLY A 287 -7.92 -10.48 5.99
N ARG A 288 -7.69 -9.52 5.10
CA ARG A 288 -6.85 -9.68 3.91
C ARG A 288 -5.40 -9.33 4.23
N ALA A 289 -4.45 -10.02 3.59
CA ALA A 289 -3.02 -9.78 3.77
C ALA A 289 -2.66 -8.27 3.67
N PRO A 290 -1.67 -7.79 4.45
CA PRO A 290 -1.28 -6.39 4.45
C PRO A 290 -0.89 -5.91 3.05
N ILE A 291 -1.13 -4.64 2.75
CA ILE A 291 -0.78 -4.02 1.47
C ILE A 291 0.42 -3.10 1.62
N ASP A 292 0.59 -2.52 2.80
CA ASP A 292 1.77 -1.77 3.14
C ASP A 292 3.03 -2.62 2.92
N TRP A 293 3.92 -2.17 2.04
CA TRP A 293 5.07 -2.95 1.62
C TRP A 293 6.09 -3.18 2.74
N PRO A 294 6.36 -2.20 3.64
CA PRO A 294 7.06 -2.47 4.89
C PRO A 294 6.40 -3.59 5.73
N ALA A 295 5.08 -3.57 5.91
CA ALA A 295 4.37 -4.64 6.63
C ALA A 295 4.47 -6.01 5.93
N GLN A 296 4.38 -6.06 4.60
CA GLN A 296 4.59 -7.29 3.82
C GLN A 296 6.02 -7.83 3.98
N ARG A 297 7.03 -6.97 3.82
CA ARG A 297 8.44 -7.35 4.00
C ARG A 297 8.72 -7.84 5.41
N TRP A 298 8.18 -7.15 6.41
CA TRP A 298 8.26 -7.59 7.80
C TRP A 298 7.65 -8.98 7.95
N MET A 299 6.44 -9.21 7.44
CA MET A 299 5.76 -10.50 7.53
C MET A 299 6.56 -11.62 6.84
N ASN A 300 7.17 -11.34 5.69
CA ASN A 300 8.03 -12.26 4.96
C ASN A 300 9.35 -12.59 5.68
N SER A 301 9.80 -11.70 6.58
CA SER A 301 11.03 -11.91 7.35
C SER A 301 10.83 -12.73 8.62
N LEU A 302 9.58 -13.05 8.98
CA LEU A 302 9.28 -13.79 10.20
C LEU A 302 9.52 -15.29 10.01
N GLU A 303 10.13 -15.91 11.01
CA GLU A 303 10.30 -17.36 11.11
C GLU A 303 9.31 -17.99 12.12
N CYS A 304 8.13 -17.37 12.30
CA CYS A 304 7.15 -17.76 13.31
C CYS A 304 5.91 -18.44 12.74
N GLU A 305 4.99 -18.90 13.60
CA GLU A 305 3.68 -19.40 13.15
C GLU A 305 2.79 -18.23 12.67
N LEU A 306 2.14 -18.37 11.50
CA LEU A 306 1.21 -17.37 10.95
C LEU A 306 -0.18 -17.99 10.72
N ILE A 307 -1.13 -17.66 11.59
CA ILE A 307 -2.52 -18.08 11.48
C ILE A 307 -3.33 -17.00 10.77
N PHE A 308 -3.83 -17.30 9.58
CA PHE A 308 -4.75 -16.42 8.85
C PHE A 308 -6.20 -16.75 9.19
N VAL A 309 -6.98 -15.72 9.50
CA VAL A 309 -8.41 -15.80 9.76
C VAL A 309 -9.13 -15.02 8.67
N GLY A 310 -9.56 -15.75 7.65
CA GLY A 310 -10.31 -15.21 6.53
C GLY A 310 -11.81 -15.51 6.64
N PRO A 311 -12.67 -14.73 5.96
CA PRO A 311 -14.09 -15.04 5.91
C PRO A 311 -14.37 -16.37 5.19
N ASP A 312 -15.46 -17.07 5.56
CA ASP A 312 -15.82 -18.37 4.97
C ASP A 312 -16.13 -18.30 3.46
N ASP A 313 -16.41 -17.10 2.98
CA ASP A 313 -16.67 -16.73 1.61
C ASP A 313 -15.40 -16.41 0.79
N SER A 314 -14.19 -16.68 1.32
CA SER A 314 -12.95 -16.48 0.57
C SER A 314 -12.85 -17.41 -0.65
N HIS A 315 -12.42 -16.85 -1.79
CA HIS A 315 -12.23 -17.60 -3.04
C HIS A 315 -11.07 -18.61 -2.96
N GLY A 316 -10.17 -18.43 -1.99
CA GLY A 316 -9.00 -19.26 -1.74
C GLY A 316 -8.28 -18.88 -0.44
N LEU A 317 -7.03 -19.30 -0.32
CA LEU A 317 -6.10 -18.87 0.72
C LEU A 317 -5.47 -17.54 0.28
N GLU A 318 -6.05 -16.41 0.68
CA GLU A 318 -5.64 -15.06 0.30
C GLU A 318 -4.40 -14.59 1.08
N ASN A 319 -3.25 -15.19 0.78
CA ASN A 319 -1.92 -14.81 1.27
C ASN A 319 -0.94 -14.92 0.08
N PRO A 320 -0.56 -13.80 -0.56
CA PRO A 320 0.25 -13.82 -1.79
C PRO A 320 1.67 -14.38 -1.58
N GLU A 321 2.17 -14.31 -0.35
CA GLU A 321 3.52 -14.74 0.02
C GLU A 321 3.51 -16.20 0.54
N HIS A 322 2.34 -16.84 0.57
CA HIS A 322 2.13 -18.24 0.98
C HIS A 322 2.66 -18.58 2.39
N LEU A 323 2.72 -17.58 3.28
CA LEU A 323 3.31 -17.72 4.61
C LEU A 323 2.39 -18.37 5.66
N ALA A 324 1.09 -18.49 5.37
CA ALA A 324 0.12 -19.00 6.35
C ALA A 324 0.42 -20.46 6.70
N SER A 325 0.74 -20.74 7.96
CA SER A 325 0.85 -22.10 8.48
C SER A 325 -0.53 -22.73 8.68
N THR A 326 -1.52 -21.91 9.07
CA THR A 326 -2.90 -22.31 9.33
C THR A 326 -3.87 -21.29 8.74
N TRP A 327 -4.95 -21.77 8.12
CA TRP A 327 -6.04 -20.92 7.63
C TRP A 327 -7.37 -21.29 8.27
N LEU A 328 -7.97 -20.35 9.00
CA LEU A 328 -9.28 -20.48 9.64
C LEU A 328 -10.32 -19.71 8.83
N ARG A 329 -11.37 -20.41 8.39
CA ARG A 329 -12.50 -19.83 7.63
C ARG A 329 -13.64 -19.48 8.59
N LEU A 330 -13.76 -18.21 8.97
CA LEU A 330 -14.73 -17.74 9.97
C LEU A 330 -15.52 -16.53 9.43
N ARG A 331 -16.86 -16.52 9.48
CA ARG A 331 -17.71 -15.40 9.01
C ARG A 331 -17.48 -14.07 9.76
N GLY A 332 -16.94 -14.18 10.97
CA GLY A 332 -16.69 -13.10 11.91
C GLY A 332 -16.45 -13.66 13.31
N LEU A 333 -15.81 -12.87 14.17
CA LEU A 333 -15.59 -13.22 15.57
C LEU A 333 -16.25 -12.17 16.47
N ARG A 334 -16.94 -12.62 17.51
CA ARG A 334 -17.42 -11.78 18.60
C ARG A 334 -17.04 -12.44 19.92
N PRO A 335 -16.63 -11.67 20.95
CA PRO A 335 -16.39 -12.21 22.27
C PRO A 335 -17.64 -12.92 22.81
N ARG A 336 -17.48 -14.14 23.31
CA ARG A 336 -18.54 -14.90 24.00
C ARG A 336 -18.11 -15.19 25.43
N ARG A 337 -19.07 -15.50 26.28
CA ARG A 337 -18.76 -15.86 27.67
C ARG A 337 -17.82 -17.06 27.79
N LYS A 338 -18.08 -18.13 27.03
CA LYS A 338 -17.19 -19.31 26.97
C LYS A 338 -15.79 -19.01 26.45
N ASP A 339 -15.60 -17.89 25.74
CA ASP A 339 -14.29 -17.49 25.23
C ASP A 339 -13.40 -16.95 26.37
N LEU A 340 -14.01 -16.31 27.38
CA LEU A 340 -13.32 -15.95 28.63
C LEU A 340 -12.91 -17.21 29.39
N GLU A 341 -13.79 -18.21 29.50
CA GLU A 341 -13.47 -19.47 30.18
C GLU A 341 -12.30 -20.22 29.51
N ILE A 342 -12.17 -20.15 28.18
CA ILE A 342 -11.03 -20.74 27.45
C ILE A 342 -9.71 -20.08 27.87
N ILE A 343 -9.69 -18.76 28.00
CA ILE A 343 -8.50 -18.01 28.41
C ILE A 343 -8.23 -18.21 29.90
N GLN A 344 -9.26 -18.14 30.74
CA GLN A 344 -9.17 -18.27 32.20
C GLN A 344 -8.69 -19.65 32.65
N ASN A 345 -9.12 -20.70 31.96
CA ASN A 345 -8.78 -22.08 32.29
C ASN A 345 -7.63 -22.62 31.44
N PHE A 346 -6.95 -21.77 30.66
CA PHE A 346 -5.86 -22.21 29.79
C PHE A 346 -4.69 -22.77 30.62
N GLN A 347 -4.35 -24.03 30.38
CA GLN A 347 -3.16 -24.70 30.92
C GLN A 347 -2.19 -24.90 29.75
N PRO A 348 -0.92 -24.45 29.84
CA PRO A 348 0.06 -24.55 28.76
C PRO A 348 0.50 -26.00 28.56
N GLN A 349 -0.34 -26.80 27.89
CA GLN A 349 -0.07 -28.16 27.40
C GLN A 349 -1.21 -28.80 26.58
N GLU A 350 -2.34 -28.11 26.34
CA GLU A 350 -3.37 -28.64 25.43
C GLU A 350 -2.91 -28.53 23.97
N GLU A 351 -2.29 -29.60 23.46
CA GLU A 351 -1.95 -29.76 22.04
C GLU A 351 -3.14 -29.41 21.13
N PHE A 352 -2.83 -28.84 19.97
CA PHE A 352 -3.76 -28.51 18.89
C PHE A 352 -4.40 -29.80 18.34
N SER A 353 -5.35 -30.36 19.08
CA SER A 353 -5.99 -31.62 18.75
C SER A 353 -6.85 -31.47 17.51
N LYS A 354 -6.60 -32.33 16.52
CA LYS A 354 -7.48 -32.55 15.36
C LYS A 354 -8.85 -33.00 15.88
N ASN A 355 -9.82 -32.07 15.89
CA ASN A 355 -11.24 -32.18 16.30
C ASN A 355 -11.54 -32.25 17.82
N PRO A 356 -12.06 -31.18 18.43
CA PRO A 356 -12.83 -31.29 19.66
C PRO A 356 -14.32 -31.51 19.32
N LYS A 357 -14.89 -32.65 19.75
CA LYS A 357 -16.35 -32.77 19.85
C LYS A 357 -16.84 -31.87 20.99
N PRO A 358 -17.87 -31.02 20.78
CA PRO A 358 -18.36 -30.14 21.83
C PRO A 358 -19.06 -30.95 22.93
N LYS A 359 -18.61 -30.81 24.18
CA LYS A 359 -19.42 -31.16 25.36
C LYS A 359 -20.24 -29.93 25.77
N ALA A 360 -21.54 -30.15 25.98
CA ALA A 360 -22.47 -29.13 26.46
C ALA A 360 -22.14 -28.78 27.91
N LEU A 361 -22.11 -27.48 28.23
CA LEU A 361 -22.02 -26.98 29.60
C LEU A 361 -23.06 -25.88 29.82
N GLU A 362 -23.76 -26.01 30.93
CA GLU A 362 -24.97 -25.29 31.32
C GLU A 362 -24.69 -23.85 31.76
N SER A 363 -25.71 -23.02 31.57
CA SER A 363 -25.72 -21.60 31.88
C SER A 363 -25.75 -21.34 33.38
N ASN A 364 -24.88 -20.46 33.90
CA ASN A 364 -25.20 -19.76 35.15
C ASN A 364 -24.81 -18.29 35.09
N LYS A 365 -25.78 -17.39 35.25
CA LYS A 365 -25.67 -15.93 35.09
C LYS A 365 -24.85 -15.32 36.25
N ASP A 366 -23.88 -14.47 35.91
CA ASP A 366 -23.51 -13.21 36.61
C ASP A 366 -22.15 -12.73 36.10
N THR A 367 -22.09 -11.48 35.61
CA THR A 367 -20.87 -10.79 35.16
C THR A 367 -20.98 -9.31 35.52
N LYS A 368 -20.07 -8.80 36.37
CA LYS A 368 -19.81 -7.35 36.45
C LYS A 368 -18.34 -6.93 36.63
N GLU A 369 -17.37 -7.85 36.68
CA GLU A 369 -15.96 -7.44 36.71
C GLU A 369 -15.15 -8.24 35.68
N ILE A 370 -14.46 -7.53 34.79
CA ILE A 370 -13.46 -8.09 33.87
C ILE A 370 -12.15 -8.15 34.67
N PRO A 371 -11.62 -9.34 35.02
CA PRO A 371 -10.36 -9.43 35.77
C PRO A 371 -9.21 -8.92 34.90
N GLN A 372 -8.30 -8.12 35.47
CA GLN A 372 -7.01 -7.81 34.85
C GLN A 372 -6.18 -9.09 34.78
N PHE A 373 -5.88 -9.56 33.57
CA PHE A 373 -5.04 -10.74 33.36
C PHE A 373 -3.57 -10.33 33.18
N PRO A 374 -2.65 -10.86 34.00
CA PRO A 374 -1.22 -10.73 33.76
C PRO A 374 -0.82 -11.78 32.72
N HIS A 375 -0.56 -11.37 31.48
CA HIS A 375 0.07 -12.25 30.50
C HIS A 375 1.57 -12.43 30.84
N PRO A 376 2.22 -13.57 30.55
CA PRO A 376 3.56 -13.91 31.06
C PRO A 376 4.75 -13.00 30.66
N ASN A 377 4.54 -11.88 29.96
CA ASN A 377 5.64 -10.98 29.61
C ASN A 377 5.18 -9.51 29.45
N GLU A 378 4.67 -8.93 30.55
CA GLU A 378 4.28 -7.51 30.63
C GLU A 378 5.39 -6.54 30.15
N GLN A 379 6.66 -6.92 30.37
CA GLN A 379 7.83 -6.11 30.05
C GLN A 379 8.10 -6.02 28.54
N GLN A 380 7.99 -7.13 27.79
CA GLN A 380 8.11 -7.13 26.32
C GLN A 380 6.88 -6.52 25.63
N ARG A 381 5.68 -6.67 26.22
CA ARG A 381 4.48 -5.99 25.74
C ARG A 381 4.63 -4.47 25.78
N LYS A 382 5.25 -3.91 26.84
CA LYS A 382 5.58 -2.48 26.93
C LYS A 382 6.59 -2.02 25.87
N ILE A 383 7.40 -2.92 25.30
CA ILE A 383 8.39 -2.59 24.26
C ILE A 383 7.72 -2.42 22.89
N TRP A 384 6.82 -3.32 22.50
CA TRP A 384 6.10 -3.21 21.21
C TRP A 384 4.92 -2.26 21.25
N ILE A 385 4.29 -2.12 22.41
CA ILE A 385 3.20 -1.19 22.61
C ILE A 385 3.82 0.20 22.77
N SER A 386 4.01 0.87 21.64
CA SER A 386 4.48 2.24 21.64
C SER A 386 3.29 3.16 21.95
N ASN A 387 3.51 4.17 22.81
CA ASN A 387 2.55 5.27 23.01
C ASN A 387 2.51 6.23 21.79
N GLU A 388 3.07 5.84 20.64
CA GLU A 388 3.35 6.71 19.49
C GLU A 388 2.15 6.97 18.59
N THR A 389 0.92 6.71 19.04
CA THR A 389 -0.26 7.13 18.28
C THR A 389 -0.24 8.65 17.99
N ASN A 390 0.51 9.42 18.79
CA ASN A 390 0.75 10.86 18.61
C ASN A 390 1.90 11.25 17.65
N HIS A 391 2.78 10.33 17.22
CA HIS A 391 3.92 10.67 16.34
C HIS A 391 3.66 10.39 14.85
N LEU A 392 2.64 9.59 14.50
CA LEU A 392 2.25 9.32 13.12
C LEU A 392 1.59 10.52 12.41
N THR A 393 1.21 11.56 13.14
CA THR A 393 0.45 12.71 12.61
C THR A 393 1.27 13.98 12.43
N GLN A 394 2.54 14.02 12.86
CA GLN A 394 3.32 15.27 12.85
C GLN A 394 3.68 15.71 11.43
N THR A 395 2.84 16.58 10.88
CA THR A 395 3.08 17.46 9.72
C THR A 395 3.25 18.92 10.15
N GLU A 396 2.96 19.24 11.43
CA GLU A 396 3.12 20.58 11.99
C GLU A 396 4.58 21.05 11.90
N GLY A 397 4.78 22.26 11.40
CA GLY A 397 6.10 22.86 11.22
C GLY A 397 6.84 22.41 9.95
N VAL A 398 6.25 21.54 9.13
CA VAL A 398 6.80 21.19 7.81
C VAL A 398 6.50 22.33 6.83
N PRO A 399 7.53 22.98 6.24
CA PRO A 399 7.33 24.17 5.39
C PRO A 399 6.71 23.85 4.02
N THR A 400 6.83 22.60 3.55
CA THR A 400 6.39 22.15 2.24
C THR A 400 4.99 21.52 2.33
N PHE A 401 4.06 21.96 1.48
CA PHE A 401 2.79 21.26 1.29
C PHE A 401 2.99 20.03 0.40
N PHE A 402 2.77 18.83 0.95
CA PHE A 402 3.00 17.54 0.30
C PHE A 402 1.77 16.63 0.43
N ASP A 403 1.76 15.50 -0.29
CA ASP A 403 0.60 14.60 -0.36
C ASP A 403 0.15 14.12 1.03
N GLY A 404 1.08 13.80 1.93
CA GLY A 404 0.77 13.37 3.31
C GLY A 404 0.11 14.45 4.17
N ALA A 405 0.39 15.73 3.92
CA ALA A 405 -0.28 16.84 4.60
C ALA A 405 -1.78 16.92 4.26
N ILE A 406 -2.17 16.48 3.06
CA ILE A 406 -3.58 16.39 2.64
C ILE A 406 -4.33 15.35 3.50
N HIS A 407 -3.70 14.20 3.74
CA HIS A 407 -4.29 13.16 4.58
C HIS A 407 -4.31 13.56 6.07
N SER A 408 -3.28 14.26 6.54
CA SER A 408 -3.23 14.84 7.89
C SER A 408 -4.34 15.87 8.11
N ALA A 409 -4.65 16.72 7.13
CA ALA A 409 -5.74 17.70 7.22
C ALA A 409 -7.12 17.07 7.48
N LEU A 410 -7.32 15.78 7.19
CA LEU A 410 -8.58 15.07 7.47
C LEU A 410 -8.87 14.93 8.97
N HIS A 411 -7.88 15.14 9.85
CA HIS A 411 -8.09 15.24 11.29
C HIS A 411 -9.01 16.42 11.68
N ALA A 412 -9.13 17.43 10.82
CA ALA A 412 -9.98 18.60 11.06
C ALA A 412 -11.49 18.33 10.89
N LEU A 413 -11.88 17.20 10.29
CA LEU A 413 -13.27 16.82 10.03
C LEU A 413 -13.91 16.11 11.21
N ASP A 414 -15.22 16.33 11.40
CA ASP A 414 -16.04 15.60 12.39
C ASP A 414 -15.81 14.08 12.28
N PRO A 415 -15.49 13.36 13.38
CA PRO A 415 -15.16 11.93 13.38
C PRO A 415 -16.18 10.99 12.73
N SER A 416 -17.45 11.39 12.66
CA SER A 416 -18.54 10.62 12.04
C SER A 416 -18.50 10.64 10.51
N THR A 417 -17.79 11.61 9.91
CA THR A 417 -17.64 11.71 8.45
C THR A 417 -16.86 10.50 7.93
N ALA A 418 -17.42 9.79 6.96
CA ALA A 418 -16.73 8.68 6.29
C ALA A 418 -15.62 9.23 5.39
N ILE A 419 -14.54 8.46 5.23
CA ILE A 419 -13.42 8.81 4.37
C ILE A 419 -13.35 7.79 3.25
N PHE A 420 -13.27 8.24 2.01
CA PHE A 420 -12.94 7.41 0.87
C PHE A 420 -11.57 7.80 0.34
N VAL A 421 -10.67 6.85 0.15
CA VAL A 421 -9.32 7.12 -0.36
C VAL A 421 -9.10 6.33 -1.64
N SER A 422 -8.55 6.99 -2.65
CA SER A 422 -8.13 6.31 -3.88
C SER A 422 -7.03 5.28 -3.60
N SER A 423 -7.02 4.20 -4.39
CA SER A 423 -5.86 3.31 -4.48
C SER A 423 -4.61 4.07 -4.98
N SER A 424 -3.45 3.40 -5.03
CA SER A 424 -2.13 3.95 -5.38
C SER A 424 -1.44 4.69 -4.22
N MET A 425 -0.74 5.80 -4.46
CA MET A 425 -0.08 6.60 -3.42
C MET A 425 -1.03 7.19 -2.36
N PRO A 426 -2.24 7.68 -2.69
CA PRO A 426 -3.13 8.27 -1.68
C PRO A 426 -3.43 7.34 -0.50
N PHE A 427 -3.72 6.05 -0.74
CA PHE A 427 -3.95 5.12 0.37
C PHE A 427 -2.69 4.86 1.20
N ARG A 428 -1.51 4.81 0.57
CA ARG A 428 -0.23 4.61 1.28
C ARG A 428 0.14 5.82 2.14
N ASP A 429 -0.11 7.02 1.64
CA ASP A 429 0.07 8.25 2.43
C ASP A 429 -1.00 8.33 3.54
N PHE A 430 -2.23 7.91 3.27
CA PHE A 430 -3.25 7.81 4.32
C PHE A 430 -2.84 6.82 5.43
N GLU A 431 -2.22 5.70 5.11
CA GLU A 431 -1.70 4.78 6.12
C GLU A 431 -0.65 5.43 7.04
N ASN A 432 0.13 6.38 6.54
CA ASN A 432 1.20 7.02 7.30
C ASN A 432 0.79 8.32 8.01
N PHE A 433 -0.18 9.06 7.44
CA PHE A 433 -0.50 10.43 7.86
C PHE A 433 -1.99 10.67 8.13
N GLY A 434 -2.87 9.74 7.74
CA GLY A 434 -4.32 9.88 7.87
C GLY A 434 -4.86 9.46 9.23
N PRO A 435 -6.08 9.91 9.59
CA PRO A 435 -6.71 9.56 10.85
C PRO A 435 -7.10 8.07 10.92
N LYS A 436 -6.56 7.36 11.93
CA LYS A 436 -6.85 5.95 12.23
C LYS A 436 -8.17 5.80 13.01
N GLY A 437 -8.73 4.59 12.99
CA GLY A 437 -9.97 4.29 13.74
C GLY A 437 -11.26 4.86 13.14
N ARG A 438 -11.17 5.43 11.93
CA ARG A 438 -12.32 5.99 11.22
C ARG A 438 -12.93 4.99 10.25
N ASP A 439 -14.10 5.36 9.75
CA ASP A 439 -14.78 4.63 8.69
C ASP A 439 -14.17 4.97 7.33
N VAL A 440 -13.13 4.22 6.98
CA VAL A 440 -12.33 4.40 5.76
C VAL A 440 -12.73 3.37 4.71
N PHE A 441 -12.93 3.82 3.49
CA PHE A 441 -13.32 3.02 2.33
C PHE A 441 -12.31 3.21 1.20
N VAL A 442 -12.06 2.14 0.44
CA VAL A 442 -11.19 2.13 -0.74
C VAL A 442 -11.50 0.88 -1.56
N ASN A 443 -11.47 1.01 -2.89
CA ASN A 443 -11.60 -0.12 -3.82
C ASN A 443 -10.27 -0.90 -3.82
N ARG A 444 -10.22 -1.98 -3.05
CA ARG A 444 -8.99 -2.75 -2.75
C ARG A 444 -8.97 -4.15 -3.34
N GLY A 445 -9.98 -4.51 -4.12
CA GLY A 445 -10.05 -5.79 -4.78
C GLY A 445 -8.93 -5.88 -5.80
N LEU A 446 -9.08 -5.11 -6.87
CA LEU A 446 -8.17 -5.01 -8.02
C LEU A 446 -7.37 -3.71 -8.03
N ASN A 447 -7.72 -2.75 -7.15
CA ASN A 447 -7.00 -1.48 -6.98
C ASN A 447 -7.03 -0.57 -8.22
N GLY A 448 -8.10 -0.69 -9.02
CA GLY A 448 -8.30 0.10 -10.23
C GLY A 448 -8.52 1.59 -9.94
N ILE A 449 -8.24 2.41 -10.96
CA ILE A 449 -8.57 3.84 -10.97
C ILE A 449 -10.01 4.10 -11.45
N ASP A 450 -10.67 3.09 -12.00
CA ASP A 450 -12.07 3.12 -12.39
C ASP A 450 -12.99 3.35 -11.19
N GLY A 451 -13.96 4.26 -11.34
CA GLY A 451 -15.09 4.33 -10.42
C GLY A 451 -14.77 4.79 -8.99
N VAL A 452 -13.62 5.43 -8.76
CA VAL A 452 -13.20 5.90 -7.43
C VAL A 452 -14.21 6.90 -6.87
N LEU A 453 -14.60 7.91 -7.65
CA LEU A 453 -15.60 8.91 -7.24
C LEU A 453 -16.98 8.29 -7.12
N SER A 454 -17.36 7.47 -8.09
CA SER A 454 -18.64 6.76 -8.11
C SER A 454 -18.83 5.91 -6.85
N SER A 455 -17.80 5.19 -6.42
CA SER A 455 -17.80 4.40 -5.18
C SER A 455 -17.89 5.29 -3.94
N ALA A 456 -17.15 6.40 -3.90
CA ALA A 456 -17.25 7.36 -2.82
C ALA A 456 -18.67 7.95 -2.70
N PHE A 457 -19.31 8.29 -3.82
CA PHE A 457 -20.69 8.76 -3.83
C PHE A 457 -21.70 7.69 -3.43
N GLY A 458 -21.44 6.42 -3.74
CA GLY A 458 -22.20 5.29 -3.19
C GLY A 458 -22.13 5.26 -1.66
N VAL A 459 -20.93 5.42 -1.09
CA VAL A 459 -20.75 5.52 0.37
C VAL A 459 -21.50 6.74 0.92
N ALA A 460 -21.41 7.91 0.28
CA ALA A 460 -22.11 9.12 0.70
C ALA A 460 -23.63 8.92 0.71
N ALA A 461 -24.19 8.33 -0.35
CA ALA A 461 -25.62 8.06 -0.50
C ALA A 461 -26.16 7.08 0.54
N ALA A 462 -25.32 6.17 1.04
CA ALA A 462 -25.66 5.27 2.14
C ALA A 462 -25.61 5.97 3.50
N ARG A 463 -24.63 6.86 3.71
CA ARG A 463 -24.40 7.54 5.00
C ARG A 463 -25.37 8.68 5.27
N VAL A 464 -25.65 9.48 4.25
CA VAL A 464 -26.56 10.63 4.34
C VAL A 464 -27.54 10.54 3.16
N PRO A 465 -28.57 9.66 3.24
CA PRO A 465 -29.48 9.40 2.13
C PRO A 465 -30.21 10.61 1.57
N ASP A 466 -30.49 11.60 2.42
CA ASP A 466 -31.18 12.84 2.07
C ASP A 466 -30.26 13.93 1.49
N GLY A 467 -28.94 13.69 1.48
CA GLY A 467 -27.96 14.66 0.99
C GLY A 467 -27.89 15.96 1.80
N SER A 468 -28.41 15.99 3.04
CA SER A 468 -28.46 17.19 3.88
C SER A 468 -27.09 17.79 4.19
N ARG A 469 -26.04 16.95 4.19
CA ARG A 469 -24.63 17.31 4.35
C ARG A 469 -23.74 16.27 3.67
N PRO A 470 -22.44 16.56 3.46
CA PRO A 470 -21.48 15.59 2.97
C PRO A 470 -21.48 14.30 3.79
N GLY A 471 -21.83 13.18 3.15
CA GLY A 471 -21.75 11.85 3.78
C GLY A 471 -20.35 11.24 3.74
N VAL A 472 -19.46 11.83 2.92
CA VAL A 472 -18.09 11.36 2.70
C VAL A 472 -17.16 12.53 2.36
N VAL A 473 -15.89 12.38 2.73
CA VAL A 473 -14.77 13.08 2.07
C VAL A 473 -13.99 12.07 1.23
N ALA A 474 -13.84 12.33 -0.07
CA ALA A 474 -13.07 11.51 -1.00
C ALA A 474 -11.71 12.16 -1.25
N VAL A 475 -10.61 11.44 -1.04
CA VAL A 475 -9.26 11.88 -1.44
C VAL A 475 -8.79 11.07 -2.63
N VAL A 476 -8.57 11.74 -3.76
CA VAL A 476 -8.34 11.10 -5.06
C VAL A 476 -7.17 11.78 -5.79
N GLY A 477 -6.35 11.00 -6.50
CA GLY A 477 -5.32 11.58 -7.38
C GLY A 477 -5.93 12.15 -8.66
N ASP A 478 -5.30 13.16 -9.25
CA ASP A 478 -5.71 13.81 -10.51
C ASP A 478 -6.04 12.84 -11.67
N VAL A 479 -5.23 11.81 -11.93
CA VAL A 479 -5.49 10.81 -12.99
C VAL A 479 -6.76 10.02 -12.71
N ALA A 480 -6.92 9.53 -11.47
CA ALA A 480 -8.10 8.76 -11.08
C ALA A 480 -9.36 9.62 -11.06
N PHE A 481 -9.24 10.88 -10.64
CA PHE A 481 -10.33 11.85 -10.71
C PHE A 481 -10.76 12.08 -12.17
N SER A 482 -9.79 12.32 -13.06
CA SER A 482 -10.03 12.58 -14.49
C SER A 482 -10.73 11.41 -15.17
N HIS A 483 -10.37 10.20 -14.79
CA HIS A 483 -10.93 8.97 -15.33
C HIS A 483 -12.41 8.74 -14.96
N ASP A 484 -12.86 9.21 -13.79
CA ASP A 484 -14.22 9.03 -13.27
C ASP A 484 -14.97 10.38 -13.06
N ALA A 485 -14.52 11.45 -13.72
CA ALA A 485 -15.05 12.80 -13.56
C ALA A 485 -16.57 12.93 -13.82
N SER A 486 -17.11 12.11 -14.73
CA SER A 486 -18.55 12.05 -15.04
C SER A 486 -19.41 11.68 -13.83
N ALA A 487 -18.82 11.05 -12.80
CA ALA A 487 -19.51 10.75 -11.54
C ALA A 487 -20.04 11.98 -10.81
N LEU A 488 -19.46 13.18 -11.05
CA LEU A 488 -19.97 14.44 -10.49
C LEU A 488 -21.41 14.71 -10.98
N LEU A 489 -21.72 14.40 -12.24
CA LEU A 489 -23.08 14.50 -12.77
C LEU A 489 -24.01 13.51 -12.07
N THR A 490 -23.56 12.29 -11.87
CA THR A 490 -24.30 11.24 -11.15
C THR A 490 -24.67 11.71 -9.76
N ALA A 491 -23.70 12.24 -9.01
CA ALA A 491 -23.93 12.70 -7.64
C ALA A 491 -24.94 13.85 -7.57
N ARG A 492 -24.80 14.86 -8.45
CA ARG A 492 -25.75 15.98 -8.52
C ARG A 492 -27.17 15.51 -8.86
N ARG A 493 -27.33 14.62 -9.84
CA ARG A 493 -28.65 14.09 -10.23
C ARG A 493 -29.31 13.27 -9.13
N ALA A 494 -28.51 12.56 -8.33
CA ALA A 494 -28.98 11.75 -7.22
C ALA A 494 -29.15 12.52 -5.90
N GLY A 495 -28.87 13.84 -5.89
CA GLY A 495 -28.93 14.66 -4.67
C GLY A 495 -27.90 14.26 -3.62
N ILE A 496 -26.76 13.70 -4.04
CA ILE A 496 -25.70 13.26 -3.14
C ILE A 496 -24.83 14.46 -2.77
N SER A 497 -24.46 14.54 -1.49
CA SER A 497 -23.54 15.56 -0.96
C SER A 497 -22.22 14.92 -0.53
N ALA A 498 -21.10 15.53 -0.93
CA ALA A 498 -19.76 15.01 -0.69
C ALA A 498 -18.69 16.10 -0.84
N ILE A 499 -17.57 15.93 -0.14
CA ILE A 499 -16.35 16.71 -0.39
C ILE A 499 -15.38 15.82 -1.18
N VAL A 500 -14.80 16.34 -2.26
CA VAL A 500 -13.81 15.67 -3.10
C VAL A 500 -12.53 16.48 -3.06
N VAL A 501 -11.49 15.95 -2.45
CA VAL A 501 -10.14 16.52 -2.44
C VAL A 501 -9.33 15.84 -3.53
N VAL A 502 -8.93 16.61 -4.55
CA VAL A 502 -8.07 16.12 -5.64
C VAL A 502 -6.63 16.47 -5.32
N ILE A 503 -5.79 15.45 -5.18
CA ILE A 503 -4.33 15.61 -5.12
C ILE A 503 -3.87 15.88 -6.55
N ASN A 504 -3.63 17.15 -6.85
CA ASN A 504 -3.12 17.58 -8.14
C ASN A 504 -1.60 17.74 -8.04
N ASN A 505 -0.88 16.69 -8.43
CA ASN A 505 0.58 16.65 -8.45
C ASN A 505 1.12 16.37 -9.88
N GLY A 506 0.28 16.47 -10.90
CA GLY A 506 0.64 16.42 -12.32
C GLY A 506 0.83 15.00 -12.88
N GLY A 507 0.07 14.01 -12.40
CA GLY A 507 0.04 12.68 -12.97
C GLY A 507 0.17 11.52 -11.98
N GLY A 508 0.33 10.31 -12.51
CA GLY A 508 0.48 9.05 -11.79
C GLY A 508 1.81 8.91 -11.05
N ARG A 509 2.06 9.72 -10.02
CA ARG A 509 3.35 9.78 -9.30
C ARG A 509 3.78 8.50 -8.58
N ILE A 510 2.97 7.44 -8.57
CA ILE A 510 3.43 6.12 -8.11
C ILE A 510 4.60 5.59 -8.96
N PHE A 511 4.63 5.90 -10.25
CA PHE A 511 5.68 5.41 -11.15
C PHE A 511 7.06 6.01 -10.84
N GLU A 512 7.11 7.14 -10.12
CA GLU A 512 8.36 7.73 -9.59
C GLU A 512 9.07 6.84 -8.55
N PHE A 513 8.35 5.87 -7.98
CA PHE A 513 8.86 4.92 -6.98
C PHE A 513 9.16 3.54 -7.58
N LEU A 514 8.91 3.34 -8.88
CA LEU A 514 9.04 2.05 -9.54
C LEU A 514 10.29 2.02 -10.44
N PRO A 515 10.86 0.82 -10.71
CA PRO A 515 12.06 0.68 -11.57
C PRO A 515 11.91 1.20 -13.01
N VAL A 516 10.69 1.52 -13.44
CA VAL A 516 10.39 2.08 -14.77
C VAL A 516 10.77 3.56 -14.89
N LYS A 517 11.10 4.22 -13.77
CA LYS A 517 11.65 5.58 -13.79
C LYS A 517 12.92 5.66 -14.65
N GLY A 518 13.04 6.71 -15.45
CA GLY A 518 14.19 6.97 -16.32
C GLY A 518 14.15 6.30 -17.70
N GLN A 519 13.09 5.53 -17.99
CA GLN A 519 12.88 4.95 -19.33
C GLN A 519 12.40 6.00 -20.33
N ALA A 520 12.67 5.78 -21.62
CA ALA A 520 12.15 6.64 -22.69
C ALA A 520 10.61 6.64 -22.71
N GLY A 521 9.99 7.82 -22.91
CA GLY A 521 8.53 7.97 -22.88
C GLY A 521 7.90 7.90 -21.49
N PHE A 522 8.69 7.90 -20.42
CA PHE A 522 8.19 7.74 -19.04
C PHE A 522 7.12 8.78 -18.66
N GLN A 523 7.32 10.05 -19.01
CA GLN A 523 6.34 11.10 -18.69
C GLN A 523 5.02 10.92 -19.46
N GLU A 524 5.09 10.56 -20.74
CA GLU A 524 3.93 10.45 -21.63
C GLU A 524 3.07 9.23 -21.34
N HIS A 525 3.69 8.07 -21.06
CA HIS A 525 2.98 6.79 -20.99
C HIS A 525 2.74 6.27 -19.56
N PHE A 526 3.45 6.80 -18.56
CA PHE A 526 3.31 6.36 -17.17
C PHE A 526 2.76 7.47 -16.28
N ASN A 527 3.46 8.60 -16.19
CA ASN A 527 2.96 9.71 -15.37
C ASN A 527 1.67 10.30 -15.97
N THR A 528 1.56 10.43 -17.29
CA THR A 528 0.31 10.71 -18.01
C THR A 528 -0.50 11.85 -17.37
N GLU A 529 0.09 13.05 -17.34
CA GLU A 529 -0.57 14.22 -16.76
C GLU A 529 -1.89 14.52 -17.48
N PRO A 530 -3.04 14.57 -16.78
CA PRO A 530 -4.34 14.72 -17.44
C PRO A 530 -4.53 16.07 -18.15
N SER A 531 -3.84 17.13 -17.70
CA SER A 531 -3.96 18.49 -18.25
C SER A 531 -5.40 19.02 -18.29
N ILE A 532 -6.18 18.84 -17.22
CA ILE A 532 -7.59 19.23 -17.13
C ILE A 532 -7.77 20.43 -16.21
N ASP A 533 -8.57 21.42 -16.64
CA ASP A 533 -9.06 22.50 -15.79
C ASP A 533 -10.18 21.99 -14.85
N LEU A 534 -9.80 21.73 -13.60
CA LEU A 534 -10.71 21.23 -12.57
C LEU A 534 -11.79 22.25 -12.17
N GLN A 535 -11.52 23.55 -12.27
CA GLN A 535 -12.50 24.57 -11.97
C GLN A 535 -13.61 24.59 -13.04
N ALA A 536 -13.22 24.60 -14.32
CA ALA A 536 -14.17 24.55 -15.42
C ALA A 536 -15.03 23.28 -15.37
N LEU A 537 -14.42 22.14 -15.04
CA LEU A 537 -15.11 20.86 -14.91
C LEU A 537 -16.09 20.85 -13.72
N ALA A 538 -15.68 21.37 -12.55
CA ALA A 538 -16.55 21.52 -11.39
C ALA A 538 -17.78 22.37 -11.74
N LEU A 539 -17.58 23.51 -12.40
CA LEU A 539 -18.66 24.39 -12.87
C LEU A 539 -19.59 23.67 -13.86
N ALA A 540 -19.03 22.93 -14.83
CA ALA A 540 -19.82 22.18 -15.82
C ALA A 540 -20.75 21.16 -15.15
N TYR A 541 -20.30 20.51 -14.08
CA TYR A 541 -21.12 19.56 -13.32
C TYR A 541 -21.94 20.20 -12.19
N GLY A 542 -21.76 21.49 -11.91
CA GLY A 542 -22.47 22.22 -10.85
C GLY A 542 -21.97 21.91 -9.43
N ALA A 543 -20.68 21.58 -9.29
CA ALA A 543 -20.00 21.43 -8.02
C ALA A 543 -19.38 22.77 -7.58
N GLY A 544 -19.32 23.00 -6.26
CA GLY A 544 -18.51 24.09 -5.70
C GLY A 544 -17.02 23.78 -5.90
N TYR A 545 -16.18 24.81 -6.04
CA TYR A 545 -14.74 24.65 -6.24
C TYR A 545 -13.93 25.47 -5.22
N ALA A 546 -12.77 24.96 -4.82
CA ALA A 546 -11.71 25.71 -4.15
C ALA A 546 -10.35 25.15 -4.57
N ARG A 547 -9.34 26.02 -4.57
CA ARG A 547 -7.94 25.65 -4.82
C ARG A 547 -7.11 25.99 -3.60
N VAL A 548 -6.28 25.05 -3.16
CA VAL A 548 -5.41 25.21 -1.99
C VAL A 548 -3.99 24.73 -2.30
N THR A 549 -3.01 25.41 -1.73
CA THR A 549 -1.57 25.12 -1.90
C THR A 549 -0.86 24.95 -0.54
N ALA A 550 -1.62 24.82 0.54
CA ALA A 550 -1.12 24.63 1.90
C ALA A 550 -2.12 23.86 2.77
N GLN A 551 -1.62 23.21 3.82
CA GLN A 551 -2.42 22.39 4.73
C GLN A 551 -3.50 23.21 5.47
N LYS A 552 -3.15 24.39 6.00
CA LYS A 552 -4.11 25.17 6.81
C LYS A 552 -5.33 25.66 6.01
N PRO A 553 -5.17 26.20 4.79
CA PRO A 553 -6.29 26.48 3.90
C PRO A 553 -7.16 25.25 3.60
N LEU A 554 -6.56 24.07 3.42
CA LEU A 554 -7.30 22.82 3.21
C LEU A 554 -8.16 22.47 4.44
N GLU A 555 -7.60 22.50 5.65
CA GLU A 555 -8.34 22.27 6.90
C GLU A 555 -9.55 23.21 7.03
N ASN A 556 -9.36 24.49 6.72
CA ASN A 556 -10.43 25.49 6.78
C ASN A 556 -11.55 25.19 5.77
N GLU A 557 -11.21 24.81 4.54
CA GLU A 557 -12.21 24.46 3.52
C GLU A 557 -12.92 23.14 3.85
N LEU A 558 -12.22 22.15 4.42
CA LEU A 558 -12.83 20.92 4.93
C LEU A 558 -13.87 21.23 6.03
N GLN A 559 -13.49 22.02 7.04
CA GLN A 559 -14.37 22.39 8.15
C GLN A 559 -15.56 23.22 7.70
N LYS A 560 -15.35 24.18 6.80
CA LYS A 560 -16.39 25.05 6.26
C LYS A 560 -17.47 24.27 5.50
N ARG A 561 -17.07 23.21 4.79
CA ARG A 561 -17.95 22.49 3.85
C ARG A 561 -18.58 21.23 4.43
N GLN A 562 -18.10 20.71 5.56
CA GLN A 562 -18.59 19.45 6.16
C GLN A 562 -20.08 19.44 6.51
N ASP A 563 -20.70 20.63 6.64
CA ASP A 563 -22.13 20.80 6.92
C ASP A 563 -22.91 21.41 5.74
N GLN A 564 -22.26 21.62 4.58
CA GLN A 564 -22.88 22.27 3.42
C GLN A 564 -23.33 21.25 2.38
N PRO A 565 -24.63 21.17 2.04
CA PRO A 565 -25.10 20.25 1.01
C PRO A 565 -24.50 20.57 -0.36
N GLY A 566 -24.51 19.59 -1.25
CA GLY A 566 -23.92 19.64 -2.58
C GLY A 566 -22.55 18.98 -2.66
N ILE A 567 -21.99 19.03 -3.87
CA ILE A 567 -20.67 18.50 -4.17
C ILE A 567 -19.65 19.63 -4.12
N HIS A 568 -18.57 19.39 -3.39
CA HIS A 568 -17.50 20.36 -3.19
C HIS A 568 -16.16 19.78 -3.66
N LEU A 569 -15.63 20.31 -4.75
CA LEU A 569 -14.31 19.98 -5.26
C LEU A 569 -13.26 20.90 -4.63
N ILE A 570 -12.24 20.32 -4.00
CA ILE A 570 -11.08 21.02 -3.46
C ILE A 570 -9.85 20.50 -4.21
N GLU A 571 -9.26 21.33 -5.05
CA GLU A 571 -7.99 21.03 -5.71
C GLU A 571 -6.84 21.37 -4.77
N ALA A 572 -6.14 20.35 -4.29
CA ALA A 572 -4.92 20.49 -3.50
C ALA A 572 -3.71 20.35 -4.43
N VAL A 573 -3.11 21.49 -4.78
CA VAL A 573 -1.96 21.53 -5.70
C VAL A 573 -0.69 21.29 -4.91
N VAL A 574 0.06 20.27 -5.34
CA VAL A 574 1.28 19.83 -4.68
C VAL A 574 2.40 19.74 -5.71
N ASP A 575 3.56 20.31 -5.36
CA ASP A 575 4.78 20.06 -6.12
C ASP A 575 5.28 18.63 -5.85
N TRP A 576 5.30 17.80 -6.88
CA TRP A 576 5.54 16.37 -6.71
C TRP A 576 6.98 16.05 -6.28
N GLU A 577 7.97 16.82 -6.74
CA GLU A 577 9.38 16.62 -6.37
C GLU A 577 9.60 16.90 -4.89
N SER A 578 9.15 18.08 -4.45
CA SER A 578 9.21 18.47 -3.04
C SER A 578 8.38 17.54 -2.16
N SER A 579 7.25 17.02 -2.68
CA SER A 579 6.41 16.06 -1.96
C SER A 579 7.11 14.73 -1.71
N ILE A 580 7.82 14.18 -2.70
CA ILE A 580 8.63 12.97 -2.55
C ILE A 580 9.75 13.18 -1.52
N ALA A 581 10.50 14.28 -1.62
CA ALA A 581 11.60 14.58 -0.71
C ALA A 581 11.11 14.75 0.73
N THR A 582 10.03 15.51 0.93
CA THR A 582 9.43 15.77 2.25
C THR A 582 8.90 14.48 2.89
N ARG A 583 8.15 13.67 2.13
CA ARG A 583 7.64 12.38 2.59
C ARG A 583 8.78 11.48 3.07
N ARG A 584 9.83 11.35 2.27
CA ARG A 584 11.01 10.53 2.60
C ARG A 584 11.66 10.99 3.90
N SER A 585 11.93 12.29 4.02
CA SER A 585 12.54 12.87 5.22
C SER A 585 11.74 12.57 6.49
N ILE A 586 10.41 12.72 6.45
CA ILE A 586 9.54 12.43 7.60
C ILE A 586 9.57 10.93 7.96
N LEU A 587 9.46 10.05 6.97
CA LEU A 587 9.44 8.60 7.21
C LEU A 587 10.79 8.07 7.70
N GLU A 588 11.90 8.63 7.22
CA GLU A 588 13.26 8.31 7.70
C GLU A 588 13.47 8.80 9.14
N ALA A 589 13.07 10.04 9.45
CA ALA A 589 13.12 10.57 10.81
C ALA A 589 12.31 9.70 11.79
N ARG A 590 11.12 9.26 11.39
CA ARG A 590 10.27 8.32 12.16
C ARG A 590 10.87 6.93 12.32
N ALA A 591 11.77 6.52 11.44
CA ALA A 591 12.43 5.21 11.52
C ALA A 591 13.64 5.20 12.46
N GLY A 592 13.95 6.31 13.15
CA GLY A 592 15.21 6.43 13.89
C GLY A 592 16.44 6.42 12.97
N LEU A 593 16.25 6.53 11.64
CA LEU A 593 17.30 6.58 10.63
C LEU A 593 17.92 7.98 10.50
N SER A 594 17.75 8.84 11.52
CA SER A 594 18.24 10.22 11.57
C SER A 594 19.77 10.36 11.46
N SER A 595 20.52 9.26 11.42
CA SER A 595 21.98 9.23 11.21
C SER A 595 22.41 9.11 9.74
N VAL A 596 21.49 8.94 8.79
CA VAL A 596 21.82 8.85 7.36
C VAL A 596 21.06 9.92 6.58
N ARG A 597 21.71 11.04 6.29
CA ARG A 597 21.22 12.00 5.30
C ARG A 597 21.48 11.44 3.90
N VAL A 598 20.41 11.30 3.10
CA VAL A 598 20.51 11.17 1.65
C VAL A 598 20.40 12.59 1.08
N ALA A 599 21.52 13.14 0.59
CA ALA A 599 21.53 14.47 -0.01
C ALA A 599 20.67 14.51 -1.28
N THR A 600 19.85 15.54 -1.41
CA THR A 600 19.08 15.85 -2.62
C THR A 600 20.02 16.44 -3.68
N PRO A 601 19.82 16.21 -4.99
CA PRO A 601 20.61 16.87 -6.02
C PRO A 601 20.40 18.38 -5.93
N VAL A 602 21.45 19.13 -5.60
CA VAL A 602 21.42 20.60 -5.65
C VAL A 602 21.59 20.99 -7.11
N HIS A 603 20.64 21.75 -7.66
CA HIS A 603 20.82 22.34 -8.99
C HIS A 603 22.02 23.29 -9.00
N ALA A 604 22.84 23.18 -10.04
CA ALA A 604 24.03 23.98 -10.31
C ALA A 604 23.80 25.48 -10.06
N GLY A 605 24.23 25.95 -8.89
CA GLY A 605 24.05 27.32 -8.43
C GLY A 605 24.93 27.59 -7.22
N SER A 606 26.23 27.78 -7.46
CA SER A 606 27.27 28.21 -6.51
C SER A 606 27.49 27.30 -5.28
N VAL A 607 28.19 26.19 -5.46
CA VAL A 607 28.93 25.57 -4.34
C VAL A 607 30.01 26.58 -3.92
N ARG A 608 29.91 27.14 -2.72
CA ARG A 608 31.01 27.92 -2.14
C ARG A 608 32.10 26.93 -1.73
N VAL A 609 33.26 27.02 -2.36
CA VAL A 609 34.43 26.23 -1.98
C VAL A 609 34.88 26.70 -0.60
N ALA A 610 34.71 25.85 0.41
CA ALA A 610 35.21 26.11 1.76
C ALA A 610 36.75 26.18 1.74
N PRO A 611 37.40 27.01 2.59
CA PRO A 611 38.84 27.31 2.51
C PRO A 611 39.73 26.21 3.10
N TRP A 612 39.34 24.93 3.00
CA TRP A 612 40.11 23.81 3.55
C TRP A 612 41.09 23.25 2.53
N ALA A 613 42.34 22.99 2.95
CA ALA A 613 43.27 22.19 2.17
C ALA A 613 42.80 20.72 2.21
N ILE A 614 42.61 20.10 1.04
CA ILE A 614 42.12 18.72 0.92
C ILE A 614 43.23 17.84 0.37
N THR A 615 43.52 16.75 1.10
CA THR A 615 44.48 15.73 0.66
C THR A 615 43.74 14.42 0.45
N ALA A 616 43.97 13.75 -0.68
CA ALA A 616 43.15 12.61 -1.09
C ALA A 616 43.94 11.33 -1.41
N LEU A 617 43.39 10.18 -1.01
CA LEU A 617 43.97 8.84 -1.19
C LEU A 617 43.06 7.97 -2.04
N HIS A 618 43.54 7.54 -3.20
CA HIS A 618 42.80 6.70 -4.14
C HIS A 618 42.62 5.25 -3.63
N GLY A 619 41.81 4.46 -4.35
CA GLY A 619 41.59 3.04 -4.04
C GLY A 619 42.67 2.11 -4.62
N PHE A 620 42.57 0.81 -4.32
CA PHE A 620 43.45 -0.18 -4.95
C PHE A 620 43.24 -0.18 -6.46
N SER A 621 44.33 -0.23 -7.22
CA SER A 621 44.35 -0.10 -8.68
C SER A 621 43.97 1.30 -9.21
N GLY A 622 43.80 2.28 -8.33
CA GLY A 622 43.50 3.67 -8.66
C GLY A 622 44.74 4.56 -8.79
N THR A 623 44.51 5.85 -9.00
CA THR A 623 45.56 6.89 -9.16
C THR A 623 45.14 8.23 -8.60
N ARG A 624 46.08 9.18 -8.58
CA ARG A 624 45.76 10.59 -8.31
C ARG A 624 44.72 11.17 -9.27
N ALA A 625 44.63 10.67 -10.50
CA ALA A 625 43.68 11.16 -11.49
C ALA A 625 42.22 10.84 -11.15
N ASP A 626 41.96 9.88 -10.24
CA ASP A 626 40.61 9.50 -9.82
C ASP A 626 39.88 10.65 -9.12
N TRP A 627 40.62 11.59 -8.52
CA TRP A 627 40.05 12.75 -7.83
C TRP A 627 39.75 13.94 -8.74
N ARG A 628 40.24 13.94 -10.00
CA ARG A 628 39.99 15.06 -10.94
C ARG A 628 38.52 15.28 -11.26
N VAL A 629 37.68 14.24 -11.15
CA VAL A 629 36.25 14.37 -11.44
C VAL A 629 35.49 15.13 -10.36
N ILE A 630 36.05 15.24 -9.14
CA ILE A 630 35.41 15.90 -8.00
C ILE A 630 36.00 17.30 -7.73
N GLU A 631 37.23 17.58 -8.20
CA GLU A 631 37.90 18.89 -8.11
C GLU A 631 37.05 20.09 -8.59
N PRO A 632 36.24 20.00 -9.67
CA PRO A 632 35.38 21.11 -10.09
C PRO A 632 34.36 21.55 -9.03
N TYR A 633 34.04 20.68 -8.06
CA TYR A 633 33.05 20.92 -7.03
C TYR A 633 33.65 21.21 -5.66
N LEU A 634 34.80 20.59 -5.32
CA LEU A 634 35.47 20.73 -4.02
C LEU A 634 36.66 21.69 -4.03
N GLY A 635 37.10 22.16 -5.20
CA GLY A 635 38.34 22.92 -5.36
C GLY A 635 39.58 22.02 -5.53
N PRO A 636 40.79 22.62 -5.48
CA PRO A 636 42.03 21.88 -5.67
C PRO A 636 42.23 20.78 -4.60
N ILE A 637 42.58 19.57 -5.05
CA ILE A 637 42.83 18.42 -4.19
C ILE A 637 44.28 17.97 -4.37
N GLU A 638 45.02 17.86 -3.28
CA GLU A 638 46.35 17.25 -3.28
C GLU A 638 46.20 15.72 -3.18
N ALA A 639 46.11 15.05 -4.32
CA ALA A 639 46.03 13.59 -4.33
C ALA A 639 47.42 12.95 -4.16
N LEU A 640 47.55 11.93 -3.30
CA LEU A 640 48.79 11.18 -3.06
C LEU A 640 48.72 9.78 -3.66
N ASN A 641 49.87 9.25 -4.06
CA ASN A 641 50.00 7.86 -4.49
C ASN A 641 50.03 6.94 -3.26
N LEU A 642 49.31 5.82 -3.31
CA LEU A 642 49.45 4.75 -2.33
C LEU A 642 50.77 3.97 -2.52
N PRO A 643 51.35 3.38 -1.46
CA PRO A 643 52.48 2.48 -1.60
C PRO A 643 52.23 1.38 -2.64
N GLY A 644 53.22 1.10 -3.49
CA GLY A 644 53.10 0.13 -4.58
C GLY A 644 52.30 0.59 -5.81
N HIS A 645 51.80 1.83 -5.83
CA HIS A 645 51.04 2.40 -6.96
C HIS A 645 51.84 3.51 -7.68
N GLU A 646 51.66 3.63 -9.01
CA GLU A 646 52.27 4.67 -9.85
C GLU A 646 53.78 4.93 -9.60
N GLY A 647 54.56 3.86 -9.44
CA GLY A 647 56.02 3.94 -9.21
C GLY A 647 56.44 4.31 -7.78
N LYS A 648 55.51 4.52 -6.85
CA LYS A 648 55.82 4.64 -5.42
C LYS A 648 56.23 3.27 -4.87
N SER A 649 57.34 3.23 -4.14
CA SER A 649 57.83 2.00 -3.50
C SER A 649 56.74 1.35 -2.64
N GLY A 650 56.73 0.01 -2.64
CA GLY A 650 55.88 -0.76 -1.74
C GLY A 650 56.35 -0.63 -0.28
N VAL A 651 55.51 -1.12 0.63
CA VAL A 651 55.79 -1.19 2.07
C VAL A 651 55.57 -2.63 2.54
N GLU A 652 56.23 -3.02 3.63
CA GLU A 652 56.12 -4.38 4.17
C GLU A 652 55.00 -4.52 5.20
N THR A 653 54.66 -3.45 5.93
CA THR A 653 53.70 -3.49 7.04
C THR A 653 52.70 -2.34 6.96
N TRP A 654 51.54 -2.55 7.60
CA TRP A 654 50.50 -1.53 7.75
C TRP A 654 51.05 -0.30 8.50
N ASP A 655 51.77 -0.51 9.60
CA ASP A 655 52.30 0.57 10.42
C ASP A 655 53.32 1.44 9.67
N GLN A 656 54.17 0.82 8.83
CA GLN A 656 55.08 1.56 7.97
C GLN A 656 54.30 2.46 6.99
N ALA A 657 53.21 1.96 6.42
CA ALA A 657 52.36 2.74 5.52
C ALA A 657 51.73 3.96 6.21
N ILE A 658 51.31 3.81 7.47
CA ILE A 658 50.75 4.90 8.27
C ILE A 658 51.83 5.92 8.65
N GLU A 659 53.04 5.48 9.00
CA GLU A 659 54.16 6.39 9.29
C GLU A 659 54.60 7.17 8.04
N ASP A 660 54.69 6.52 6.88
CA ASP A 660 55.05 7.17 5.62
C ASP A 660 54.00 8.22 5.24
N LEU A 661 52.70 7.89 5.37
CA LEU A 661 51.62 8.85 5.14
C LEU A 661 51.66 10.02 6.14
N ALA A 662 51.97 9.74 7.41
CA ALA A 662 52.15 10.79 8.42
C ALA A 662 53.30 11.73 8.07
N GLN A 663 54.42 11.20 7.56
CA GLN A 663 55.55 12.02 7.09
C GLN A 663 55.17 12.93 5.93
N GLU A 664 54.39 12.44 4.96
CA GLU A 664 53.89 13.27 3.86
C GLU A 664 53.00 14.41 4.37
N LEU A 665 52.11 14.12 5.32
CA LEU A 665 51.17 15.10 5.87
C LEU A 665 51.80 16.09 6.87
N ARG A 666 52.94 15.77 7.49
CA ARG A 666 53.67 16.72 8.37
C ARG A 666 54.12 17.99 7.65
N SER A 667 54.21 17.96 6.31
CA SER A 667 54.54 19.12 5.49
C SER A 667 53.33 20.02 5.18
N GLN A 668 52.12 19.57 5.53
CA GLN A 668 50.86 20.25 5.25
C GLN A 668 50.24 20.78 6.56
N ASP A 669 49.56 21.92 6.49
CA ASP A 669 48.91 22.51 7.67
C ASP A 669 47.54 21.86 7.92
N ARG A 670 47.56 20.72 8.62
CA ARG A 670 46.38 19.96 9.09
C ARG A 670 45.25 19.86 8.05
N PRO A 671 45.48 19.24 6.87
CA PRO A 671 44.48 19.13 5.82
C PRO A 671 43.27 18.29 6.26
N VAL A 672 42.18 18.38 5.49
CA VAL A 672 41.11 17.39 5.55
C VAL A 672 41.51 16.20 4.68
N LEU A 673 41.56 15.01 5.30
CA LEU A 673 42.01 13.80 4.62
C LEU A 673 40.82 13.00 4.09
N ILE A 674 40.80 12.77 2.79
CA ILE A 674 39.76 12.02 2.09
C ILE A 674 40.35 10.73 1.53
N GLY A 675 39.73 9.58 1.77
CA GLY A 675 40.23 8.31 1.24
C GLY A 675 39.15 7.43 0.66
N TYR A 676 39.40 6.82 -0.49
CA TYR A 676 38.51 5.84 -1.13
C TYR A 676 39.04 4.41 -0.96
N SER A 677 38.20 3.47 -0.53
CA SER A 677 38.49 2.03 -0.45
C SER A 677 39.78 1.75 0.33
N MET A 678 40.85 1.24 -0.31
CA MET A 678 42.16 1.07 0.34
C MET A 678 42.70 2.38 0.92
N GLY A 679 42.63 3.48 0.19
CA GLY A 679 43.00 4.81 0.69
C GLY A 679 42.12 5.26 1.85
N GLY A 680 40.83 4.91 1.86
CA GLY A 680 39.92 5.17 2.97
C GLY A 680 40.31 4.44 4.26
N ARG A 681 40.79 3.19 4.14
CA ARG A 681 41.28 2.41 5.28
C ARG A 681 42.59 2.99 5.84
N LEU A 682 43.49 3.47 4.98
CA LEU A 682 44.73 4.14 5.42
C LEU A 682 44.44 5.50 6.06
N ALA A 683 43.53 6.28 5.48
CA ALA A 683 43.09 7.55 6.05
C ALA A 683 42.49 7.37 7.46
N LEU A 684 41.67 6.32 7.64
CA LEU A 684 41.15 5.94 8.96
C LEU A 684 42.26 5.54 9.93
N GLY A 685 43.25 4.77 9.45
CA GLY A 685 44.40 4.39 10.27
C GLY A 685 45.23 5.59 10.73
N LEU A 686 45.49 6.54 9.84
CA LEU A 686 46.17 7.78 10.18
C LEU A 686 45.36 8.62 11.17
N ALA A 687 44.05 8.80 10.94
CA ALA A 687 43.19 9.54 11.85
C ALA A 687 43.13 8.92 13.26
N SER A 688 43.32 7.61 13.36
CA SER A 688 43.33 6.88 14.63
C SER A 688 44.68 7.01 15.35
N THR A 689 45.79 6.99 14.62
CA THR A 689 47.15 7.01 15.18
C THR A 689 47.70 8.42 15.38
N TYR A 690 47.51 9.31 14.40
CA TYR A 690 48.04 10.67 14.33
C TYR A 690 46.93 11.72 14.07
N PRO A 691 45.89 11.80 14.92
CA PRO A 691 44.76 12.72 14.73
C PRO A 691 45.16 14.19 14.68
N GLU A 692 46.30 14.56 15.27
CA GLU A 692 46.82 15.93 15.26
C GLU A 692 47.23 16.43 13.87
N LEU A 693 47.52 15.52 12.93
CA LEU A 693 47.99 15.86 11.58
C LEU A 693 46.87 16.24 10.61
N ILE A 694 45.59 16.11 10.98
CA ILE A 694 44.46 16.41 10.11
C ILE A 694 43.40 17.24 10.85
N SER A 695 42.56 17.94 10.08
CA SER A 695 41.42 18.69 10.63
C SER A 695 40.10 17.93 10.55
N GLY A 696 40.00 16.97 9.63
CA GLY A 696 38.83 16.10 9.49
C GLY A 696 39.14 14.88 8.63
N LEU A 697 38.30 13.85 8.74
CA LEU A 697 38.40 12.59 7.99
C LEU A 697 37.15 12.37 7.13
N VAL A 698 37.33 12.02 5.86
CA VAL A 698 36.27 11.46 5.02
C VAL A 698 36.70 10.13 4.45
N THR A 699 35.91 9.07 4.61
CA THR A 699 36.17 7.79 3.94
C THR A 699 35.05 7.43 2.99
N ILE A 700 35.37 6.94 1.79
CA ILE A 700 34.41 6.48 0.79
C ILE A 700 34.60 4.98 0.59
N GLY A 701 33.55 4.17 0.81
CA GLY A 701 33.61 2.71 0.57
C GLY A 701 34.69 2.00 1.41
N ALA A 702 34.84 2.41 2.68
CA ALA A 702 35.81 1.84 3.62
C ALA A 702 35.11 1.21 4.84
N ARG A 703 35.87 0.47 5.65
CA ARG A 703 35.40 -0.25 6.85
C ARG A 703 36.39 -0.08 8.00
N ALA A 704 35.93 -0.28 9.23
CA ALA A 704 36.73 -0.17 10.46
C ALA A 704 37.87 -1.20 10.59
N GLY A 705 37.80 -2.32 9.88
CA GLY A 705 38.74 -3.43 9.98
C GLY A 705 38.02 -4.77 10.08
N LEU A 706 38.74 -5.89 10.15
CA LEU A 706 38.19 -7.25 10.30
C LEU A 706 38.25 -7.72 11.76
N PRO A 707 37.22 -8.44 12.25
CA PRO A 707 37.34 -9.27 13.44
C PRO A 707 38.45 -10.31 13.28
N GLU A 708 39.09 -10.70 14.38
CA GLU A 708 40.22 -11.65 14.36
C GLU A 708 39.87 -12.98 13.67
N SER A 709 38.64 -13.46 13.86
CA SER A 709 38.13 -14.70 13.26
C SER A 709 38.14 -14.70 11.72
N GLU A 710 38.09 -13.53 11.09
CA GLU A 710 38.01 -13.41 9.62
C GLU A 710 39.37 -13.10 8.97
N ARG A 711 40.37 -12.67 9.76
CA ARG A 711 41.67 -12.24 9.24
C ARG A 711 42.44 -13.35 8.54
N GLY A 712 42.37 -14.57 9.06
CA GLY A 712 43.10 -15.72 8.50
C GLY A 712 42.66 -16.06 7.09
N ALA A 713 41.34 -16.18 6.85
CA ALA A 713 40.78 -16.43 5.53
C ALA A 713 41.07 -15.26 4.57
N ARG A 714 40.90 -14.02 5.03
CA ARG A 714 41.20 -12.84 4.22
C ARG A 714 42.68 -12.75 3.83
N ALA A 715 43.61 -13.12 4.73
CA ALA A 715 45.04 -13.08 4.44
C ALA A 715 45.42 -14.02 3.29
N GLN A 716 44.78 -15.20 3.23
CA GLN A 716 44.97 -16.15 2.14
C GLN A 716 44.41 -15.60 0.82
N GLU A 717 43.25 -14.92 0.84
CA GLU A 717 42.69 -14.26 -0.35
C GLU A 717 43.57 -13.10 -0.84
N ASP A 718 44.09 -12.28 0.07
CA ASP A 718 44.97 -11.15 -0.26
C ASP A 718 46.28 -11.65 -0.88
N GLU A 719 46.87 -12.75 -0.35
CA GLU A 719 48.06 -13.39 -0.92
C GLU A 719 47.80 -14.04 -2.29
N ALA A 720 46.64 -14.69 -2.46
CA ALA A 720 46.25 -15.27 -3.74
C ALA A 720 46.09 -14.19 -4.82
N ARG A 721 45.52 -13.03 -4.45
CA ARG A 721 45.41 -11.87 -5.34
C ARG A 721 46.78 -11.27 -5.66
N ALA A 722 47.66 -11.13 -4.67
CA ALA A 722 49.03 -10.64 -4.87
C ALA A 722 49.80 -11.54 -5.87
N THR A 723 49.73 -12.86 -5.68
CA THR A 723 50.32 -13.84 -6.60
C THR A 723 49.71 -13.74 -8.00
N ALA A 724 48.40 -13.52 -8.12
CA ALA A 724 47.73 -13.36 -9.41
C ALA A 724 48.17 -12.09 -10.16
N VAL A 725 48.35 -10.99 -9.43
CA VAL A 725 48.89 -9.72 -9.97
C VAL A 725 50.30 -9.90 -10.50
N GLU A 726 51.18 -10.59 -9.76
CA GLU A 726 52.56 -10.88 -10.19
C GLU A 726 52.61 -11.76 -11.44
N ARG A 727 51.69 -12.72 -11.54
CA ARG A 727 51.60 -13.64 -12.68
C ARG A 727 51.12 -12.96 -13.96
N ASP A 728 50.05 -12.18 -13.87
CA ASP A 728 49.46 -11.49 -15.03
C ASP A 728 48.70 -10.24 -14.57
N LEU A 729 49.43 -9.11 -14.49
CA LEU A 729 48.86 -7.83 -14.12
C LEU A 729 47.69 -7.42 -15.03
N HIS A 730 47.84 -7.54 -16.35
CA HIS A 730 46.82 -7.08 -17.28
C HIS A 730 45.55 -7.94 -17.24
N GLY A 731 45.70 -9.26 -17.12
CA GLY A 731 44.59 -10.17 -16.88
C GLY A 731 43.90 -9.91 -15.55
N PHE A 732 44.68 -9.76 -14.48
CA PHE A 732 44.16 -9.41 -13.17
C PHE A 732 43.34 -8.12 -13.22
N MET A 733 43.84 -7.05 -13.84
CA MET A 733 43.13 -5.76 -13.92
C MET A 733 41.80 -5.86 -14.67
N ARG A 734 41.70 -6.70 -15.71
CA ARG A 734 40.43 -6.95 -16.42
C ARG A 734 39.41 -7.67 -15.53
N GLU A 735 39.85 -8.67 -14.77
CA GLU A 735 38.97 -9.41 -13.86
C GLU A 735 38.61 -8.57 -12.62
N TRP A 736 39.55 -7.79 -12.11
CA TRP A 736 39.35 -6.86 -11.00
C TRP A 736 38.24 -5.86 -11.30
N ALA A 737 38.25 -5.25 -12.49
CA ALA A 737 37.21 -4.31 -12.92
C ALA A 737 35.81 -4.95 -13.06
N ARG A 738 35.72 -6.29 -13.15
CA ARG A 738 34.46 -7.04 -13.26
C ARG A 738 33.93 -7.55 -11.93
N LEU A 739 34.65 -7.34 -10.83
CA LEU A 739 34.17 -7.75 -9.51
C LEU A 739 32.78 -7.16 -9.25
N PRO A 740 31.81 -7.94 -8.75
CA PRO A 740 30.45 -7.46 -8.52
C PRO A 740 30.38 -6.16 -7.71
N LEU A 741 31.27 -6.01 -6.71
CA LEU A 741 31.42 -4.81 -5.90
C LEU A 741 31.77 -3.55 -6.74
N LEU A 742 32.62 -3.70 -7.74
CA LEU A 742 33.11 -2.60 -8.60
C LEU A 742 32.25 -2.39 -9.85
N ASN A 743 31.35 -3.32 -10.16
CA ASN A 743 30.48 -3.33 -11.34
C ASN A 743 28.99 -3.14 -11.02
N LEU A 744 28.69 -2.43 -9.92
CA LEU A 744 27.32 -2.04 -9.55
C LEU A 744 26.73 -0.99 -10.52
N ARG A 745 27.56 -0.33 -11.32
CA ARG A 745 27.21 0.61 -12.40
C ARG A 745 28.15 0.47 -13.59
N PRO A 746 27.74 0.91 -14.79
CA PRO A 746 28.66 1.06 -15.93
C PRO A 746 29.86 1.91 -15.52
N ALA A 747 31.07 1.39 -15.73
CA ALA A 747 32.29 2.05 -15.33
C ALA A 747 32.42 3.43 -16.01
N HIS A 748 32.57 4.50 -15.21
CA HIS A 748 32.90 5.82 -15.71
C HIS A 748 34.17 5.75 -16.59
N PRO A 749 34.31 6.55 -17.68
CA PRO A 749 35.51 6.53 -18.53
C PRO A 749 36.83 6.72 -17.78
N ALA A 750 36.77 7.32 -16.59
CA ALA A 750 37.89 7.44 -15.65
C ALA A 750 38.45 6.08 -15.18
N ARG A 751 37.63 5.03 -15.14
CA ARG A 751 37.97 3.65 -14.72
C ARG A 751 38.46 2.75 -15.88
N ALA A 752 38.69 3.29 -17.07
CA ALA A 752 39.07 2.49 -18.24
C ALA A 752 40.38 1.71 -17.99
N PRO A 753 40.40 0.37 -18.22
CA PRO A 753 41.62 -0.42 -18.12
C PRO A 753 42.69 0.11 -19.08
N GLY A 754 43.91 0.35 -18.56
CA GLY A 754 45.06 0.79 -19.38
C GLY A 754 45.52 2.24 -19.18
N ARG A 755 45.06 2.94 -18.14
CA ARG A 755 45.45 4.33 -17.87
C ARG A 755 46.85 4.54 -17.24
N VAL A 756 47.57 3.50 -16.77
CA VAL A 756 48.64 3.74 -15.77
C VAL A 756 49.74 2.67 -15.74
N ALA A 757 50.98 3.13 -15.50
CA ALA A 757 52.20 2.36 -15.31
C ALA A 757 52.32 1.76 -13.87
N HIS A 758 51.38 0.91 -13.47
CA HIS A 758 51.58 0.08 -12.26
C HIS A 758 52.56 -1.06 -12.57
N SER A 759 53.40 -1.43 -11.60
CA SER A 759 54.15 -2.70 -11.66
C SER A 759 53.37 -3.81 -10.94
N GLY A 760 53.46 -5.04 -11.44
CA GLY A 760 52.85 -6.20 -10.78
C GLY A 760 53.39 -6.39 -9.36
N GLU A 761 54.70 -6.26 -9.19
CA GLU A 761 55.39 -6.31 -7.90
C GLU A 761 54.87 -5.26 -6.91
N GLY A 762 54.64 -4.02 -7.36
CA GLY A 762 54.14 -2.94 -6.52
C GLY A 762 52.72 -3.19 -6.02
N LEU A 763 51.79 -3.54 -6.90
CA LEU A 763 50.41 -3.84 -6.51
C LEU A 763 50.29 -5.10 -5.65
N ALA A 764 51.13 -6.11 -5.91
CA ALA A 764 51.20 -7.31 -5.08
C ALA A 764 51.71 -6.98 -3.67
N SER A 765 52.76 -6.17 -3.54
CA SER A 765 53.22 -5.65 -2.24
C SER A 765 52.10 -4.90 -1.50
N ALA A 766 51.34 -4.05 -2.20
CA ALA A 766 50.23 -3.32 -1.60
C ALA A 766 49.12 -4.25 -1.07
N LEU A 767 48.80 -5.35 -1.77
CA LEU A 767 47.84 -6.35 -1.27
C LEU A 767 48.36 -7.06 -0.02
N ARG A 768 49.64 -7.45 0.00
CA ARG A 768 50.25 -8.17 1.14
C ARG A 768 50.33 -7.33 2.41
N ALA A 769 50.65 -6.04 2.28
CA ALA A 769 50.84 -5.12 3.40
C ALA A 769 49.58 -4.34 3.79
N LEU A 770 48.73 -3.98 2.82
CA LEU A 770 47.59 -3.06 2.97
C LEU A 770 46.24 -3.72 2.69
N GLY A 771 46.22 -5.05 2.50
CA GLY A 771 45.01 -5.85 2.39
C GLY A 771 44.13 -5.75 3.64
N PRO A 772 42.81 -6.00 3.55
CA PRO A 772 41.92 -5.92 4.71
C PRO A 772 42.35 -6.81 5.88
N ALA A 773 43.06 -7.92 5.63
CA ALA A 773 43.59 -8.77 6.70
C ALA A 773 44.63 -8.07 7.59
N ARG A 774 45.36 -7.09 7.06
CA ARG A 774 46.43 -6.37 7.76
C ARG A 774 45.96 -5.10 8.45
N GLN A 775 44.79 -4.55 8.07
CA GLN A 775 44.21 -3.37 8.70
C GLN A 775 43.83 -3.66 10.17
N PRO A 776 44.30 -2.91 11.17
CA PRO A 776 43.78 -3.01 12.55
C PRO A 776 42.26 -2.80 12.62
N LEU A 777 41.60 -3.42 13.60
CA LEU A 777 40.18 -3.14 13.85
C LEU A 777 40.09 -1.89 14.73
N TYR A 778 39.44 -0.84 14.21
CA TYR A 778 39.20 0.39 14.96
C TYR A 778 37.81 0.36 15.57
N ASP A 779 37.71 0.43 16.90
CA ASP A 779 36.47 0.29 17.66
C ASP A 779 36.30 1.37 18.75
N VAL A 780 37.15 2.40 18.74
CA VAL A 780 37.13 3.52 19.68
C VAL A 780 36.85 4.82 18.94
N LYS A 781 36.12 5.73 19.59
CA LYS A 781 35.79 7.06 19.05
C LYS A 781 37.03 7.80 18.53
N LEU A 782 36.89 8.37 17.32
CA LEU A 782 37.94 9.20 16.72
C LEU A 782 38.09 10.53 17.46
N LYS A 783 39.31 11.05 17.47
CA LYS A 783 39.64 12.36 18.07
C LYS A 783 39.47 13.54 17.10
N VAL A 784 39.10 13.26 15.85
CA VAL A 784 38.83 14.23 14.80
C VAL A 784 37.40 14.07 14.28
N PRO A 785 36.75 15.14 13.80
CA PRO A 785 35.48 15.02 13.12
C PRO A 785 35.63 14.11 11.89
N ALA A 786 34.65 13.22 11.67
CA ALA A 786 34.71 12.27 10.57
C ALA A 786 33.36 12.08 9.88
N LEU A 787 33.43 11.78 8.59
CA LEU A 787 32.31 11.44 7.72
C LEU A 787 32.60 10.14 6.96
N PHE A 788 31.70 9.16 7.07
CA PHE A 788 31.80 7.89 6.36
C PHE A 788 30.74 7.81 5.26
N VAL A 789 31.21 7.72 4.02
CA VAL A 789 30.40 7.81 2.81
C VAL A 789 30.33 6.45 2.12
N ALA A 790 29.14 6.03 1.72
CA ALA A 790 28.92 4.85 0.89
C ALA A 790 27.97 5.15 -0.27
N GLY A 791 28.06 4.41 -1.38
CA GLY A 791 27.06 4.49 -2.45
C GLY A 791 25.86 3.62 -2.15
N GLU A 792 24.65 4.09 -2.47
CA GLU A 792 23.38 3.41 -2.19
C GLU A 792 23.31 1.96 -2.71
N LEU A 793 23.95 1.68 -3.84
CA LEU A 793 23.95 0.36 -4.45
C LEU A 793 24.90 -0.62 -3.74
N ASP A 794 25.86 -0.10 -2.97
CA ASP A 794 26.80 -0.90 -2.18
C ASP A 794 26.25 -1.12 -0.77
N LYS A 795 25.36 -2.10 -0.64
CA LYS A 795 24.65 -2.40 0.62
C LYS A 795 25.60 -2.77 1.75
N VAL A 796 26.66 -3.52 1.44
CA VAL A 796 27.67 -3.94 2.43
C VAL A 796 28.38 -2.74 3.02
N TYR A 797 28.83 -1.79 2.19
CA TYR A 797 29.52 -0.61 2.71
C TYR A 797 28.58 0.48 3.24
N CYS A 798 27.30 0.47 2.86
CA CYS A 798 26.28 1.27 3.55
C CYS A 798 26.13 0.85 5.01
N GLU A 799 26.10 -0.45 5.29
CA GLU A 799 26.06 -0.99 6.65
C GLU A 799 27.37 -0.68 7.39
N ALA A 800 28.53 -0.94 6.76
CA ALA A 800 29.82 -0.63 7.35
C ALA A 800 29.98 0.87 7.70
N ALA A 801 29.52 1.79 6.85
CA ALA A 801 29.56 3.22 7.13
C ALA A 801 28.69 3.61 8.34
N ARG A 802 27.51 2.98 8.49
CA ARG A 802 26.64 3.19 9.67
C ARG A 802 27.28 2.66 10.94
N GLU A 803 27.77 1.43 10.91
CA GLU A 803 28.46 0.80 12.06
C GLU A 803 29.67 1.61 12.50
N MET A 804 30.47 2.10 11.53
CA MET A 804 31.58 2.99 11.79
C MET A 804 31.12 4.30 12.42
N ALA A 805 30.06 4.94 11.92
CA ALA A 805 29.57 6.20 12.46
C ALA A 805 29.12 6.07 13.92
N GLU A 806 28.43 4.97 14.24
CA GLU A 806 28.01 4.66 15.60
C GLU A 806 29.20 4.36 16.53
N THR A 807 30.08 3.44 16.11
CA THR A 807 31.21 2.96 16.92
C THR A 807 32.29 4.03 17.12
N LEU A 808 32.63 4.73 16.04
CA LEU A 808 33.72 5.70 16.01
C LEU A 808 33.27 7.13 16.33
N GLY A 809 31.99 7.35 16.63
CA GLY A 809 31.45 8.63 17.04
C GLY A 809 31.46 9.70 15.94
N ALA A 810 31.05 9.32 14.73
CA ALA A 810 31.14 10.13 13.52
C ALA A 810 29.78 10.19 12.77
N LYS A 811 29.76 10.82 11.59
CA LYS A 811 28.57 10.84 10.72
C LYS A 811 28.70 9.83 9.59
N ALA A 812 27.55 9.31 9.11
CA ALA A 812 27.48 8.53 7.88
C ALA A 812 26.63 9.24 6.83
N ALA A 813 26.98 9.08 5.55
CA ALA A 813 26.19 9.56 4.43
C ALA A 813 26.12 8.52 3.33
N VAL A 814 24.96 8.44 2.67
CA VAL A 814 24.75 7.54 1.53
C VAL A 814 24.50 8.37 0.28
N VAL A 815 25.31 8.15 -0.75
CA VAL A 815 25.16 8.81 -2.05
C VAL A 815 24.15 8.01 -2.87
N ALA A 816 23.00 8.61 -3.13
CA ALA A 816 21.95 8.01 -3.94
C ALA A 816 22.50 7.59 -5.31
N ASN A 817 22.03 6.46 -5.83
CA ASN A 817 22.37 5.98 -7.18
C ASN A 817 23.86 5.63 -7.40
N ALA A 818 24.73 5.71 -6.40
CA ALA A 818 26.16 5.41 -6.51
C ALA A 818 26.50 3.96 -6.12
N GLY A 819 27.54 3.39 -6.71
CA GLY A 819 28.14 2.10 -6.33
C GLY A 819 29.30 2.28 -5.34
N HIS A 820 30.26 1.33 -5.34
CA HIS A 820 31.35 1.32 -4.37
C HIS A 820 32.22 2.60 -4.40
N ALA A 821 32.48 3.17 -5.59
CA ALA A 821 33.26 4.41 -5.74
C ALA A 821 32.34 5.62 -5.99
N ALA A 822 31.65 6.06 -4.93
CA ALA A 822 30.64 7.12 -5.02
C ALA A 822 31.14 8.42 -5.68
N HIS A 823 32.33 8.89 -5.32
CA HIS A 823 32.98 10.06 -5.93
C HIS A 823 33.21 9.96 -7.45
N LEU A 824 33.28 8.75 -8.02
CA LEU A 824 33.40 8.54 -9.47
C LEU A 824 32.03 8.29 -10.13
N ASP A 825 31.09 7.67 -9.41
CA ASP A 825 29.77 7.32 -9.94
C ASP A 825 28.83 8.54 -9.96
N GLU A 826 28.87 9.36 -8.91
CA GLU A 826 28.04 10.54 -8.69
C GLU A 826 28.90 11.67 -8.05
N PRO A 827 29.81 12.29 -8.82
CA PRO A 827 30.82 13.24 -8.30
C PRO A 827 30.20 14.49 -7.67
N GLU A 828 29.15 15.06 -8.28
CA GLU A 828 28.48 16.26 -7.78
C GLU A 828 27.77 16.00 -6.44
N ALA A 829 27.02 14.89 -6.34
CA ALA A 829 26.33 14.52 -5.11
C ALA A 829 27.32 14.16 -3.98
N THR A 830 28.41 13.47 -4.32
CA THR A 830 29.48 13.17 -3.36
C THR A 830 30.16 14.45 -2.88
N ALA A 831 30.43 15.41 -3.78
CA ALA A 831 31.02 16.69 -3.42
C ALA A 831 30.10 17.50 -2.52
N ALA A 832 28.79 17.55 -2.79
CA ALA A 832 27.84 18.27 -1.95
C ALA A 832 27.85 17.76 -0.50
N ILE A 833 27.88 16.44 -0.32
CA ILE A 833 27.98 15.80 1.00
C ILE A 833 29.28 16.15 1.70
N ILE A 834 30.40 16.16 0.97
CA ILE A 834 31.72 16.51 1.53
C ILE A 834 31.75 18.00 1.88
N SER A 835 31.28 18.90 1.01
CA SER A 835 31.22 20.34 1.25
C SER A 835 30.40 20.67 2.50
N GLU A 836 29.27 20.01 2.71
CA GLU A 836 28.45 20.20 3.92
C GLU A 836 29.23 19.81 5.19
N PHE A 837 30.02 18.73 5.14
CA PHE A 837 30.90 18.36 6.23
C PHE A 837 32.01 19.38 6.45
N LEU A 838 32.64 19.88 5.38
CA LEU A 838 33.67 20.91 5.44
C LEU A 838 33.16 22.25 6.02
N GLU A 839 31.90 22.60 5.79
CA GLU A 839 31.27 23.79 6.40
C GLU A 839 31.02 23.64 7.91
N GLN A 840 31.06 22.40 8.43
CA GLN A 840 30.80 22.09 9.83
C GLN A 840 32.07 21.82 10.65
N LEU A 841 33.23 21.75 9.99
CA LEU A 841 34.55 21.75 10.62
C LEU A 841 34.89 23.14 11.15
#